data_AF-A0AA40EMK7-F1
#
_entry.id   AF-A0AA40EMK7-F1
#
_cell.length_a   1.000
_cell.length_b   1.000
_cell.length_c   1.000
_cell.angle_alpha   90.00
_cell.angle_beta   90.00
_cell.angle_gamma   90.00
#
_symmetry.space_group_name_H-M   'P 1'
#
loop_
_entity.id
_entity.type
_entity.pdbx_description
1 polymer ?
#
loop_
_entity_poly.entity_id
_entity_poly.type
_entity_poly.pdbx_seq_one_letter_code
_entity_poly.pdbx_strand_id
1 'polypeptide(L)'
;MGSHAHHPQHPDADPAQAVDGLVRAIRDLTSDPNYKLVADVFSEFLFVKEQNNQLSTSHQVLLEEYRKFRNELEDQKAILVKERREMELVVQEKVQEIFQLTATRTRLETDLEAAHRALDEEIEAATAAAEAAAKKYADLRELTTLEYADLKARKEQEYADLESLKKLELSELKALTTKQYNDLEAAKLAVEEEKKANEEAAAAAAVVAAGTIAALSEAKAWLEKVQADHETEIEGLKGNVAALEKAKAELEQLKADNEAAILALKEKVEGLETEKKRLEEELEAAKQQIASLEATLQEKNKEITSLQESLRAAEEQITSLQQIIEEKNNQIDDLHGKLTTETDRAEKAEAHGQDLQIRLEETEHNLEVTSHKLADLEQYRIELQHDSEDTYVSVLDKIWTTIVTLVETSFRHDIDDSILSDASCWTNLRTSPYLKMATQLQIPLPQSNTPAAKGMRISAVLAILSRALHRHVFRPNYLLEDDDETLVKFLRALEDDDPAREAHFRATMLSMMPERQLEQAARRVKTVVREVSWLVQHLLTALQFEAFCTGLEAACRLACEQWMRIQVANMKIEPYFGPPYDDFDWQVLDLPEFAEAIENEKAVLTDEEIPTSIDERLESALAEASNVPIPPSIRTVSAAGTLPGDKLENGNSGGDDNRSLHSVHEQDEFEGEVDPDEILLVVWPSMCCVENGELMSITQGLVISKEQARPALDESRPPRPKLIARPGSRRARTMSMPAGQSRAGSPQRAMTGKVSNHFMMMARELDAAAAEEVGSSAASAT
;
A
#
# COMPACT_ATOMS: atom_id res chain seq x y z
N MET A 1 109.27 25.11 -95.97
CA MET A 1 110.06 24.22 -95.11
C MET A 1 109.13 23.76 -94.00
N GLY A 2 108.86 22.49 -93.72
CA GLY A 2 109.41 21.26 -94.30
C GLY A 2 109.31 20.15 -93.26
N SER A 3 108.45 19.15 -93.52
CA SER A 3 108.53 17.74 -93.08
C SER A 3 108.80 17.44 -91.58
N HIS A 4 107.95 16.74 -90.85
CA HIS A 4 107.67 15.32 -91.11
C HIS A 4 106.40 14.84 -90.41
N ALA A 5 105.65 13.97 -91.07
CA ALA A 5 104.70 13.08 -90.41
C ALA A 5 105.44 11.86 -89.83
N HIS A 6 105.08 11.44 -88.61
CA HIS A 6 105.34 10.09 -88.11
C HIS A 6 104.13 9.59 -87.33
N HIS A 7 103.71 8.37 -87.67
CA HIS A 7 102.51 7.72 -87.17
C HIS A 7 102.94 6.42 -86.50
N PRO A 8 102.85 6.30 -85.17
CA PRO A 8 102.86 5.02 -84.46
C PRO A 8 101.41 4.68 -84.11
N GLN A 9 100.76 3.77 -84.82
CA GLN A 9 100.70 2.35 -84.44
C GLN A 9 100.36 2.15 -82.96
N HIS A 10 99.08 1.87 -82.72
CA HIS A 10 98.55 1.34 -81.47
C HIS A 10 99.22 -0.02 -81.16
N PRO A 11 99.76 -0.23 -79.95
CA PRO A 11 99.91 -1.57 -79.39
C PRO A 11 98.56 -2.04 -78.82
N ASP A 12 98.31 -3.34 -78.88
CA ASP A 12 97.09 -3.99 -78.41
C ASP A 12 96.83 -3.71 -76.93
N ALA A 13 95.67 -3.12 -76.62
CA ALA A 13 95.15 -3.08 -75.27
C ALA A 13 94.43 -4.40 -74.99
N ASP A 14 95.02 -5.23 -74.13
CA ASP A 14 94.45 -6.50 -73.70
C ASP A 14 93.02 -6.29 -73.17
N PRO A 15 91.98 -6.94 -73.75
CA PRO A 15 90.62 -6.79 -73.25
C PRO A 15 90.46 -7.28 -71.80
N ALA A 16 91.34 -8.16 -71.30
CA ALA A 16 91.37 -8.52 -69.89
C ALA A 16 91.74 -7.31 -69.01
N GLN A 17 92.64 -6.41 -69.43
CA GLN A 17 92.93 -5.17 -68.71
C GLN A 17 91.75 -4.19 -68.72
N ALA A 18 90.97 -4.13 -69.81
CA ALA A 18 89.78 -3.30 -69.88
C ALA A 18 88.67 -3.83 -68.94
N VAL A 19 88.49 -5.15 -68.88
CA VAL A 19 87.55 -5.79 -67.94
C VAL A 19 88.04 -5.69 -66.49
N ASP A 20 89.31 -5.95 -66.19
CA ASP A 20 89.89 -5.75 -64.85
C ASP A 20 89.87 -4.28 -64.42
N GLY A 21 90.02 -3.35 -65.37
CA GLY A 21 89.87 -1.91 -65.15
C GLY A 21 88.44 -1.53 -64.80
N LEU A 22 87.45 -2.09 -65.50
CA LEU A 22 86.02 -1.90 -65.20
C LEU A 22 85.62 -2.57 -63.88
N VAL A 23 86.10 -3.78 -63.61
CA VAL A 23 85.85 -4.51 -62.35
C VAL A 23 86.53 -3.82 -61.17
N ARG A 24 87.74 -3.24 -61.36
CA ARG A 24 88.31 -2.29 -60.39
C ARG A 24 87.42 -1.07 -60.22
N ALA A 25 87.06 -0.36 -61.29
CA ALA A 25 86.24 0.84 -61.18
C ALA A 25 84.88 0.58 -60.48
N ILE A 26 84.24 -0.57 -60.72
CA ILE A 26 83.00 -0.97 -60.04
C ILE A 26 83.27 -1.37 -58.58
N ARG A 27 84.37 -2.07 -58.28
CA ARG A 27 84.77 -2.38 -56.89
C ARG A 27 85.13 -1.11 -56.12
N ASP A 28 85.87 -0.20 -56.75
CA ASP A 28 86.30 1.07 -56.19
C ASP A 28 85.06 1.95 -55.93
N LEU A 29 84.13 2.04 -56.89
CA LEU A 29 82.85 2.73 -56.73
C LEU A 29 81.97 2.11 -55.63
N THR A 30 81.83 0.78 -55.57
CA THR A 30 81.06 0.11 -54.50
C THR A 30 81.75 0.14 -53.13
N SER A 31 83.06 0.42 -53.11
CA SER A 31 83.81 0.72 -51.89
C SER A 31 83.93 2.21 -51.57
N ASP A 32 83.47 3.10 -52.47
CA ASP A 32 83.50 4.54 -52.26
C ASP A 32 82.53 4.88 -51.12
N PRO A 33 83.00 5.54 -50.03
CA PRO A 33 82.15 5.93 -48.92
C PRO A 33 80.90 6.71 -49.33
N ASN A 34 80.98 7.52 -50.40
CA ASN A 34 79.87 8.33 -50.89
C ASN A 34 78.83 7.47 -51.61
N TYR A 35 79.25 6.52 -52.45
CA TYR A 35 78.32 5.62 -53.14
C TYR A 35 77.64 4.67 -52.16
N LYS A 36 78.39 4.18 -51.16
CA LYS A 36 77.81 3.39 -50.07
C LYS A 36 76.79 4.19 -49.27
N LEU A 37 77.09 5.43 -48.88
CA LEU A 37 76.14 6.31 -48.19
C LEU A 37 74.86 6.51 -49.02
N VAL A 38 74.97 6.73 -50.32
CA VAL A 38 73.81 6.85 -51.22
C VAL A 38 73.01 5.54 -51.29
N ALA A 39 73.66 4.38 -51.37
CA ALA A 39 72.98 3.07 -51.36
C ALA A 39 72.30 2.76 -50.03
N ASP A 40 72.92 3.13 -48.90
CA ASP A 40 72.35 2.99 -47.56
C ASP A 40 71.11 3.90 -47.42
N VAL A 41 71.18 5.17 -47.88
CA VAL A 41 70.03 6.11 -47.91
C VAL A 41 68.90 5.64 -48.83
N PHE A 42 69.20 5.05 -50.00
CA PHE A 42 68.15 4.45 -50.85
C PHE A 42 67.51 3.23 -50.21
N SER A 43 68.27 2.43 -49.46
CA SER A 43 67.74 1.28 -48.71
C SER A 43 66.84 1.73 -47.57
N GLU A 44 67.24 2.77 -46.84
CA GLU A 44 66.44 3.43 -45.80
C GLU A 44 65.16 4.04 -46.38
N PHE A 45 65.22 4.74 -47.52
CA PHE A 45 64.05 5.26 -48.22
C PHE A 45 63.05 4.15 -48.62
N LEU A 46 63.54 3.02 -49.13
CA LEU A 46 62.68 1.87 -49.45
C LEU A 46 62.05 1.26 -48.20
N PHE A 47 62.79 1.17 -47.10
CA PHE A 47 62.28 0.69 -45.81
C PHE A 47 61.20 1.63 -45.25
N VAL A 48 61.45 2.95 -45.22
CA VAL A 48 60.47 3.96 -44.77
C VAL A 48 59.22 3.96 -45.67
N LYS A 49 59.39 3.79 -46.99
CA LYS A 49 58.25 3.66 -47.92
C LYS A 49 57.40 2.43 -47.62
N GLU A 50 58.03 1.30 -47.32
CA GLU A 50 57.33 0.06 -46.96
C GLU A 50 56.61 0.18 -45.62
N GLN A 51 57.23 0.79 -44.61
CA GLN A 51 56.56 1.09 -43.33
C GLN A 51 55.37 2.05 -43.50
N ASN A 52 55.50 3.07 -44.36
CA ASN A 52 54.40 4.02 -44.62
C ASN A 52 53.23 3.35 -45.36
N ASN A 53 53.51 2.43 -46.30
CA ASN A 53 52.46 1.59 -46.91
C ASN A 53 51.75 0.74 -45.86
N GLN A 54 52.50 0.07 -44.97
CA GLN A 54 51.93 -0.77 -43.91
C GLN A 54 51.06 0.05 -42.94
N LEU A 55 51.54 1.22 -42.52
CA LEU A 55 50.78 2.15 -41.69
C LEU A 55 49.49 2.62 -42.39
N SER A 56 49.56 2.97 -43.67
CA SER A 56 48.38 3.35 -44.46
C SER A 56 47.36 2.22 -44.57
N THR A 57 47.80 0.96 -44.74
CA THR A 57 46.87 -0.19 -44.72
C THR A 57 46.27 -0.43 -43.33
N SER A 58 47.06 -0.25 -42.27
CA SER A 58 46.58 -0.38 -40.88
C SER A 58 45.55 0.69 -40.53
N HIS A 59 45.76 1.93 -40.97
CA HIS A 59 44.80 3.02 -40.80
C HIS A 59 43.48 2.74 -41.54
N GLN A 60 43.55 2.15 -42.75
CA GLN A 60 42.33 1.78 -43.48
C GLN A 60 41.53 0.70 -42.73
N VAL A 61 42.20 -0.35 -42.22
CA VAL A 61 41.53 -1.41 -41.44
C VAL A 61 40.89 -0.82 -40.18
N LEU A 62 41.62 0.01 -39.43
CA LEU A 62 41.11 0.66 -38.22
C LEU A 62 39.88 1.54 -38.51
N LEU A 63 39.87 2.28 -39.63
CA LEU A 63 38.71 3.06 -40.06
C LEU A 63 37.51 2.19 -40.47
N GLU A 64 37.74 0.99 -41.02
CA GLU A 64 36.68 0.03 -41.32
C GLU A 64 36.11 -0.63 -40.06
N GLU A 65 36.95 -0.91 -39.06
CA GLU A 65 36.53 -1.41 -37.74
C GLU A 65 35.76 -0.34 -36.96
N TYR A 66 36.24 0.90 -36.91
CA TYR A 66 35.53 2.02 -36.28
C TYR A 66 34.16 2.29 -36.93
N ARG A 67 34.04 2.14 -38.25
CA ARG A 67 32.74 2.22 -38.95
C ARG A 67 31.79 1.09 -38.55
N LYS A 68 32.27 -0.14 -38.39
CA LYS A 68 31.44 -1.26 -37.92
C LYS A 68 30.97 -1.01 -36.48
N PHE A 69 31.87 -0.59 -35.60
CA PHE A 69 31.55 -0.29 -34.21
C PHE A 69 30.52 0.83 -34.07
N ARG A 70 30.67 1.93 -34.82
CA ARG A 70 29.67 3.01 -34.87
C ARG A 70 28.29 2.51 -35.33
N ASN A 71 28.24 1.65 -36.35
CA ASN A 71 26.96 1.12 -36.84
C ASN A 71 26.28 0.21 -35.78
N GLU A 72 27.04 -0.68 -35.16
CA GLU A 72 26.55 -1.54 -34.06
C GLU A 72 26.00 -0.71 -32.89
N LEU A 73 26.68 0.38 -32.53
CA LEU A 73 26.25 1.29 -31.46
C LEU A 73 24.95 2.04 -31.81
N GLU A 74 24.79 2.52 -33.05
CA GLU A 74 23.52 3.13 -33.50
C GLU A 74 22.38 2.10 -33.60
N ASP A 75 22.66 0.85 -33.99
CA ASP A 75 21.67 -0.24 -34.01
C ASP A 75 21.21 -0.60 -32.58
N GLN A 76 22.14 -0.72 -31.61
CA GLN A 76 21.82 -0.95 -30.20
C GLN A 76 21.04 0.22 -29.58
N LYS A 77 21.43 1.45 -29.88
CA LYS A 77 20.69 2.67 -29.49
C LYS A 77 19.28 2.71 -30.08
N ALA A 78 19.09 2.25 -31.32
CA ALA A 78 17.77 2.13 -31.94
C ALA A 78 16.89 1.08 -31.24
N ILE A 79 17.46 -0.03 -30.78
CA ILE A 79 16.78 -1.06 -29.97
C ILE A 79 16.35 -0.48 -28.62
N LEU A 80 17.28 0.13 -27.86
CA LEU A 80 16.98 0.73 -26.55
C LEU A 80 15.91 1.83 -26.65
N VAL A 81 15.95 2.67 -27.68
CA VAL A 81 14.93 3.70 -27.94
C VAL A 81 13.56 3.08 -28.30
N LYS A 82 13.52 1.88 -28.89
CA LYS A 82 12.27 1.15 -29.13
C LYS A 82 11.72 0.55 -27.84
N GLU A 83 12.55 -0.15 -27.08
CA GLU A 83 12.17 -0.77 -25.80
C GLU A 83 11.69 0.28 -24.79
N ARG A 84 12.36 1.43 -24.70
CA ARG A 84 11.92 2.55 -23.88
C ARG A 84 10.51 3.04 -24.25
N ARG A 85 10.20 3.18 -25.54
CA ARG A 85 8.83 3.56 -25.99
C ARG A 85 7.79 2.49 -25.67
N GLU A 86 8.15 1.21 -25.77
CA GLU A 86 7.25 0.11 -25.42
C GLU A 86 6.96 0.12 -23.90
N MET A 87 7.97 0.38 -23.06
CA MET A 87 7.80 0.59 -21.62
C MET A 87 7.01 1.86 -21.28
N GLU A 88 7.27 2.99 -21.95
CA GLU A 88 6.50 4.24 -21.80
C GLU A 88 4.99 4.02 -22.05
N LEU A 89 4.63 3.22 -23.07
CA LEU A 89 3.24 2.86 -23.36
C LEU A 89 2.62 1.98 -22.27
N VAL A 90 3.34 0.97 -21.78
CA VAL A 90 2.86 0.12 -20.66
C VAL A 90 2.65 0.94 -19.39
N VAL A 91 3.56 1.87 -19.08
CA VAL A 91 3.40 2.79 -17.95
C VAL A 91 2.17 3.69 -18.12
N GLN A 92 1.92 4.24 -19.32
CA GLN A 92 0.72 5.04 -19.58
C GLN A 92 -0.58 4.23 -19.42
N GLU A 93 -0.62 2.99 -19.92
CA GLU A 93 -1.76 2.09 -19.73
C GLU A 93 -2.02 1.80 -18.24
N LYS A 94 -0.97 1.50 -17.48
CA LYS A 94 -1.07 1.24 -16.03
C LYS A 94 -1.47 2.48 -15.23
N VAL A 95 -1.00 3.67 -15.59
CA VAL A 95 -1.46 4.94 -14.99
C VAL A 95 -2.95 5.18 -15.27
N GLN A 96 -3.42 4.85 -16.48
CA GLN A 96 -4.85 4.97 -16.81
C GLN A 96 -5.71 3.94 -16.04
N GLU A 97 -5.22 2.71 -15.85
CA GLU A 97 -5.87 1.70 -15.01
C GLU A 97 -5.95 2.14 -13.54
N ILE A 98 -4.85 2.67 -12.98
CA ILE A 98 -4.81 3.23 -11.62
C ILE A 98 -5.82 4.37 -11.46
N PHE A 99 -5.95 5.26 -12.45
CA PHE A 99 -6.92 6.36 -12.42
C PHE A 99 -8.37 5.84 -12.40
N GLN A 100 -8.69 4.81 -13.20
CA GLN A 100 -9.99 4.16 -13.18
C GLN A 100 -10.27 3.48 -11.83
N LEU A 101 -9.31 2.72 -11.30
CA LEU A 101 -9.42 2.06 -10.00
C LEU A 101 -9.64 3.09 -8.87
N THR A 102 -8.89 4.19 -8.87
CA THR A 102 -9.06 5.30 -7.91
C THR A 102 -10.45 5.91 -7.99
N ALA A 103 -10.98 6.15 -9.20
CA ALA A 103 -12.34 6.66 -9.39
C ALA A 103 -13.43 5.66 -8.92
N THR A 104 -13.23 4.36 -9.13
CA THR A 104 -14.15 3.34 -8.58
C THR A 104 -14.08 3.25 -7.07
N ARG A 105 -12.88 3.35 -6.49
CA ARG A 105 -12.67 3.36 -5.04
C ARG A 105 -13.37 4.55 -4.38
N THR A 106 -13.16 5.77 -4.86
CA THR A 106 -13.81 6.96 -4.27
C THR A 106 -15.33 6.88 -4.36
N ARG A 107 -15.87 6.33 -5.45
CA ARG A 107 -17.31 6.06 -5.56
C ARG A 107 -17.79 5.05 -4.52
N LEU A 108 -17.10 3.93 -4.36
CA LEU A 108 -17.47 2.89 -3.38
C LEU A 108 -17.35 3.42 -1.94
N GLU A 109 -16.35 4.27 -1.64
CA GLU A 109 -16.23 4.96 -0.36
C GLU A 109 -17.45 5.89 -0.12
N THR A 110 -17.87 6.68 -1.12
CA THR A 110 -19.09 7.52 -0.98
C THR A 110 -20.39 6.73 -0.88
N ASP A 111 -20.51 5.60 -1.60
CA ASP A 111 -21.69 4.73 -1.55
C ASP A 111 -21.77 4.02 -0.18
N LEU A 112 -20.62 3.63 0.40
CA LEU A 112 -20.50 3.04 1.74
C LEU A 112 -20.82 4.04 2.85
N GLU A 113 -20.32 5.28 2.76
CA GLU A 113 -20.70 6.36 3.70
C GLU A 113 -22.21 6.64 3.66
N ALA A 114 -22.82 6.64 2.46
CA ALA A 114 -24.26 6.85 2.32
C ALA A 114 -25.07 5.70 2.93
N ALA A 115 -24.62 4.45 2.75
CA ALA A 115 -25.24 3.27 3.36
C ALA A 115 -25.13 3.30 4.90
N HIS A 116 -24.00 3.69 5.46
CA HIS A 116 -23.84 3.86 6.92
C HIS A 116 -24.80 4.91 7.48
N ARG A 117 -24.88 6.11 6.87
CA ARG A 117 -25.83 7.15 7.33
C ARG A 117 -27.28 6.67 7.28
N ALA A 118 -27.68 5.96 6.21
CA ALA A 118 -29.03 5.42 6.11
C ALA A 118 -29.33 4.36 7.18
N LEU A 119 -28.34 3.53 7.54
CA LEU A 119 -28.47 2.55 8.62
C LEU A 119 -28.57 3.23 9.99
N ASP A 120 -27.76 4.25 10.24
CA ASP A 120 -27.82 5.04 11.49
C ASP A 120 -29.18 5.74 11.63
N GLU A 121 -29.70 6.34 10.57
CA GLU A 121 -31.06 6.93 10.52
C GLU A 121 -32.17 5.87 10.79
N GLU A 122 -32.02 4.65 10.27
CA GLU A 122 -32.98 3.56 10.51
C GLU A 122 -32.90 3.04 11.97
N ILE A 123 -31.70 3.00 12.57
CA ILE A 123 -31.49 2.67 13.99
C ILE A 123 -32.10 3.75 14.91
N GLU A 124 -31.91 5.04 14.61
CA GLU A 124 -32.56 6.13 15.35
C GLU A 124 -34.09 6.07 15.22
N ALA A 125 -34.62 5.79 14.02
CA ALA A 125 -36.05 5.62 13.82
C ALA A 125 -36.62 4.41 14.59
N ALA A 126 -35.91 3.27 14.59
CA ALA A 126 -36.32 2.05 15.27
C ALA A 126 -36.29 2.21 16.80
N THR A 127 -35.25 2.86 17.34
CA THR A 127 -35.14 3.15 18.78
C THR A 127 -36.23 4.12 19.25
N ALA A 128 -36.47 5.22 18.52
CA ALA A 128 -37.57 6.14 18.82
C ALA A 128 -38.95 5.46 18.76
N ALA A 129 -39.15 4.55 17.80
CA ALA A 129 -40.38 3.76 17.70
C ALA A 129 -40.55 2.78 18.89
N ALA A 130 -39.46 2.15 19.34
CA ALA A 130 -39.45 1.27 20.51
C ALA A 130 -39.76 2.04 21.82
N GLU A 131 -39.17 3.22 22.02
CA GLU A 131 -39.49 4.08 23.16
C GLU A 131 -40.95 4.54 23.16
N ALA A 132 -41.47 4.96 22.00
CA ALA A 132 -42.87 5.35 21.84
C ALA A 132 -43.84 4.17 22.09
N ALA A 133 -43.47 2.95 21.73
CA ALA A 133 -44.22 1.74 22.04
C ALA A 133 -44.17 1.42 23.55
N ALA A 134 -42.98 1.44 24.16
CA ALA A 134 -42.80 1.20 25.59
C ALA A 134 -43.62 2.17 26.45
N LYS A 135 -43.65 3.46 26.07
CA LYS A 135 -44.48 4.47 26.73
C LYS A 135 -45.98 4.16 26.61
N LYS A 136 -46.48 3.83 25.41
CA LYS A 136 -47.88 3.42 25.23
C LYS A 136 -48.26 2.20 26.07
N TYR A 137 -47.35 1.22 26.19
CA TYR A 137 -47.56 0.05 27.06
C TYR A 137 -47.60 0.41 28.55
N ALA A 138 -46.78 1.38 28.99
CA ALA A 138 -46.84 1.90 30.35
C ALA A 138 -48.18 2.62 30.62
N ASP A 139 -48.58 3.54 29.74
CA ASP A 139 -49.84 4.29 29.84
C ASP A 139 -51.07 3.35 29.88
N LEU A 140 -51.10 2.32 29.02
CA LEU A 140 -52.13 1.27 29.01
C LEU A 140 -52.15 0.43 30.30
N ARG A 141 -50.97 0.14 30.86
CA ARG A 141 -50.85 -0.60 32.13
C ARG A 141 -51.37 0.23 33.30
N GLU A 142 -51.06 1.53 33.36
CA GLU A 142 -51.60 2.41 34.38
C GLU A 142 -53.13 2.53 34.28
N LEU A 143 -53.66 2.77 33.07
CA LEU A 143 -55.11 2.86 32.82
C LEU A 143 -55.83 1.58 33.26
N THR A 144 -55.36 0.41 32.85
CA THR A 144 -55.97 -0.88 33.22
C THR A 144 -55.89 -1.17 34.73
N THR A 145 -54.82 -0.74 35.42
CA THR A 145 -54.78 -0.84 36.89
C THR A 145 -55.77 0.08 37.60
N LEU A 146 -56.03 1.27 37.03
CA LEU A 146 -56.97 2.24 37.58
C LEU A 146 -58.42 1.81 37.31
N GLU A 147 -58.74 1.32 36.11
CA GLU A 147 -60.05 0.71 35.80
C GLU A 147 -60.35 -0.50 36.69
N TYR A 148 -59.35 -1.36 36.97
CA TYR A 148 -59.50 -2.48 37.88
C TYR A 148 -59.75 -2.03 39.32
N ALA A 149 -59.09 -0.99 39.79
CA ALA A 149 -59.30 -0.42 41.12
C ALA A 149 -60.72 0.18 41.27
N ASP A 150 -61.18 0.94 40.27
CA ASP A 150 -62.53 1.51 40.21
C ASP A 150 -63.61 0.41 40.18
N LEU A 151 -63.42 -0.62 39.36
CA LEU A 151 -64.37 -1.73 39.24
C LEU A 151 -64.43 -2.56 40.52
N LYS A 152 -63.28 -2.77 41.19
CA LYS A 152 -63.22 -3.38 42.52
C LYS A 152 -63.97 -2.55 43.56
N ALA A 153 -63.73 -1.23 43.62
CA ALA A 153 -64.41 -0.34 44.57
C ALA A 153 -65.93 -0.32 44.37
N ARG A 154 -66.40 -0.27 43.11
CA ARG A 154 -67.84 -0.39 42.79
C ARG A 154 -68.42 -1.72 43.25
N LYS A 155 -67.70 -2.83 43.08
CA LYS A 155 -68.16 -4.15 43.54
C LYS A 155 -68.20 -4.26 45.06
N GLU A 156 -67.20 -3.73 45.77
CA GLU A 156 -67.22 -3.66 47.23
C GLU A 156 -68.39 -2.80 47.75
N GLN A 157 -68.71 -1.69 47.08
CA GLN A 157 -69.89 -0.87 47.40
C GLN A 157 -71.20 -1.59 47.11
N GLU A 158 -71.36 -2.24 45.94
CA GLU A 158 -72.53 -3.07 45.62
C GLU A 158 -72.76 -4.15 46.68
N TYR A 159 -71.71 -4.83 47.17
CA TYR A 159 -71.83 -5.82 48.25
C TYR A 159 -72.30 -5.20 49.58
N ALA A 160 -71.76 -4.04 49.96
CA ALA A 160 -72.16 -3.34 51.18
C ALA A 160 -73.63 -2.87 51.14
N ASP A 161 -74.08 -2.35 49.99
CA ASP A 161 -75.46 -1.95 49.77
C ASP A 161 -76.40 -3.17 49.87
N LEU A 162 -76.02 -4.30 49.27
CA LEU A 162 -76.79 -5.56 49.31
C LEU A 162 -76.87 -6.16 50.72
N GLU A 163 -75.80 -6.05 51.52
CA GLU A 163 -75.81 -6.43 52.94
C GLU A 163 -76.72 -5.52 53.76
N SER A 164 -76.70 -4.20 53.49
CA SER A 164 -77.59 -3.24 54.15
C SER A 164 -79.07 -3.50 53.84
N LEU A 165 -79.39 -3.82 52.58
CA LEU A 165 -80.74 -4.12 52.11
C LEU A 165 -81.27 -5.41 52.75
N LYS A 166 -80.48 -6.49 52.74
CA LYS A 166 -80.84 -7.73 53.46
C LYS A 166 -81.06 -7.50 54.95
N LYS A 167 -80.28 -6.62 55.58
CA LYS A 167 -80.44 -6.28 57.01
C LYS A 167 -81.72 -5.48 57.26
N LEU A 168 -82.14 -4.63 56.32
CA LEU A 168 -83.44 -3.94 56.32
C LEU A 168 -84.59 -4.95 56.20
N GLU A 169 -84.58 -5.81 55.19
CA GLU A 169 -85.59 -6.86 54.96
C GLU A 169 -85.76 -7.77 56.20
N LEU A 170 -84.64 -8.16 56.83
CA LEU A 170 -84.65 -8.98 58.05
C LEU A 170 -85.22 -8.22 59.27
N SER A 171 -85.16 -6.88 59.27
CA SER A 171 -85.81 -6.05 60.29
C SER A 171 -87.32 -5.87 60.03
N GLU A 172 -87.72 -5.75 58.77
CA GLU A 172 -89.12 -5.65 58.35
C GLU A 172 -89.87 -6.97 58.54
N LEU A 173 -89.26 -8.11 58.19
CA LEU A 173 -89.79 -9.45 58.49
C LEU A 173 -90.00 -9.67 59.99
N LYS A 174 -89.05 -9.22 60.83
CA LYS A 174 -89.21 -9.25 62.29
C LYS A 174 -90.40 -8.39 62.73
N ALA A 175 -90.53 -7.17 62.23
CA ALA A 175 -91.66 -6.30 62.54
C ALA A 175 -93.03 -6.87 62.10
N LEU A 176 -93.08 -7.51 60.93
CA LEU A 176 -94.28 -8.19 60.42
C LEU A 176 -94.69 -9.37 61.32
N THR A 177 -93.72 -10.16 61.78
CA THR A 177 -93.96 -11.31 62.65
C THR A 177 -94.51 -10.88 64.02
N THR A 178 -93.98 -9.79 64.60
CA THR A 178 -94.49 -9.22 65.85
C THR A 178 -95.92 -8.67 65.71
N LYS A 179 -96.31 -8.22 64.50
CA LYS A 179 -97.67 -7.74 64.23
C LYS A 179 -98.68 -8.88 64.14
N GLN A 180 -98.33 -9.95 63.41
CA GLN A 180 -99.17 -11.14 63.25
C GLN A 180 -99.44 -11.89 64.57
N TYR A 181 -98.52 -11.81 65.54
CA TYR A 181 -98.74 -12.40 66.87
C TYR A 181 -99.81 -11.66 67.69
N ASN A 182 -99.89 -10.33 67.56
CA ASN A 182 -100.85 -9.51 68.31
C ASN A 182 -102.28 -9.57 67.73
N ASP A 183 -102.42 -9.73 66.41
CA ASP A 183 -103.74 -9.80 65.75
C ASP A 183 -104.46 -11.14 66.03
N LEU A 184 -103.72 -12.21 66.38
CA LEU A 184 -104.27 -13.55 66.60
C LEU A 184 -104.81 -13.76 68.03
N GLU A 185 -104.36 -12.95 69.00
CA GLU A 185 -104.84 -12.99 70.39
C GLU A 185 -106.12 -12.15 70.59
N ALA A 186 -106.36 -11.14 69.74
CA ALA A 186 -107.59 -10.33 69.73
C ALA A 186 -108.80 -11.07 69.14
N ALA A 187 -108.61 -11.98 68.18
CA ALA A 187 -109.68 -12.68 67.48
C ALA A 187 -110.38 -13.79 68.29
N LYS A 188 -109.85 -14.14 69.48
CA LYS A 188 -110.34 -15.27 70.30
C LYS A 188 -111.35 -14.88 71.38
N LEU A 189 -111.61 -13.58 71.56
CA LEU A 189 -112.42 -13.01 72.65
C LEU A 189 -113.77 -12.42 72.19
N ALA A 190 -114.14 -12.59 70.91
CA ALA A 190 -115.32 -11.94 70.30
C ALA A 190 -116.37 -12.92 69.72
N VAL A 191 -116.27 -14.22 69.98
CA VAL A 191 -117.19 -15.27 69.45
C VAL A 191 -117.94 -16.01 70.58
N GLU A 192 -117.70 -15.69 71.85
CA GLU A 192 -118.33 -16.32 73.02
C GLU A 192 -119.56 -15.56 73.60
N GLU A 193 -119.90 -14.36 73.11
CA GLU A 193 -120.95 -13.51 73.74
C GLU A 193 -122.03 -12.91 72.82
N GLU A 194 -122.38 -13.56 71.69
CA GLU A 194 -123.70 -13.31 71.05
C GLU A 194 -124.63 -14.53 71.17
N LYS A 195 -125.67 -14.37 72.01
CA LYS A 195 -126.87 -15.23 72.17
C LYS A 195 -126.73 -16.54 72.96
N LYS A 196 -126.47 -16.37 74.27
CA LYS A 196 -127.26 -17.08 75.28
C LYS A 196 -128.73 -16.62 75.27
N ALA A 197 -129.62 -17.49 75.75
CA ALA A 197 -131.04 -17.25 76.09
C ALA A 197 -132.01 -16.97 74.92
N ASN A 198 -132.68 -18.03 74.45
CA ASN A 198 -134.07 -18.24 74.88
C ASN A 198 -134.48 -19.71 74.76
N GLU A 199 -134.84 -20.29 75.90
CA GLU A 199 -135.53 -21.57 76.00
C GLU A 199 -137.05 -21.34 75.80
N GLU A 200 -137.77 -22.31 75.23
CA GLU A 200 -139.00 -22.91 75.82
C GLU A 200 -139.85 -23.70 74.80
N ALA A 201 -140.21 -24.91 75.24
CA ALA A 201 -141.44 -25.66 74.99
C ALA A 201 -142.24 -25.53 73.66
N ALA A 202 -142.15 -26.62 72.87
CA ALA A 202 -143.29 -27.48 72.50
C ALA A 202 -144.52 -26.95 71.71
N ALA A 203 -144.61 -27.47 70.47
CA ALA A 203 -145.73 -28.28 69.94
C ALA A 203 -146.94 -27.64 69.21
N ALA A 204 -147.60 -28.54 68.43
CA ALA A 204 -148.89 -28.45 67.71
C ALA A 204 -148.90 -27.79 66.31
N ALA A 205 -149.71 -28.23 65.32
CA ALA A 205 -150.42 -29.51 65.08
C ALA A 205 -151.10 -29.53 63.68
N ALA A 206 -151.42 -30.72 63.14
CA ALA A 206 -152.61 -31.11 62.33
C ALA A 206 -152.24 -32.30 61.38
N VAL A 207 -152.63 -33.58 61.53
CA VAL A 207 -153.78 -34.33 62.11
C VAL A 207 -154.94 -34.58 61.13
N VAL A 208 -155.38 -35.87 61.10
CA VAL A 208 -156.71 -36.47 60.81
C VAL A 208 -156.52 -37.82 60.06
N ALA A 209 -157.11 -38.97 60.43
CA ALA A 209 -157.70 -39.44 61.70
C ALA A 209 -157.87 -40.98 61.71
N ALA A 210 -157.88 -41.58 62.91
CA ALA A 210 -158.46 -42.90 63.29
C ALA A 210 -157.88 -44.21 62.68
N GLY A 211 -157.91 -45.38 63.36
CA GLY A 211 -158.23 -45.68 64.76
C GLY A 211 -159.30 -46.77 64.97
N THR A 212 -158.92 -47.85 65.66
CA THR A 212 -159.77 -48.73 66.51
C THR A 212 -160.90 -49.56 65.85
N ILE A 213 -161.50 -50.63 66.42
CA ILE A 213 -161.16 -51.61 67.47
C ILE A 213 -162.01 -52.88 67.23
N ALA A 214 -161.59 -53.97 67.88
CA ALA A 214 -162.16 -55.30 67.99
C ALA A 214 -163.69 -55.51 68.23
N ALA A 215 -164.04 -56.79 68.06
CA ALA A 215 -165.00 -57.58 68.86
C ALA A 215 -166.51 -57.36 68.69
N LEU A 216 -167.23 -58.49 68.61
CA LEU A 216 -168.10 -59.04 69.68
C LEU A 216 -168.85 -60.24 69.06
N SER A 217 -168.44 -61.46 69.36
CA SER A 217 -168.82 -62.25 70.54
C SER A 217 -170.11 -63.04 70.34
N GLU A 218 -169.97 -64.35 70.50
CA GLU A 218 -170.84 -65.17 71.35
C GLU A 218 -172.26 -64.66 71.62
N ALA A 219 -173.23 -65.38 71.06
CA ALA A 219 -174.25 -65.96 71.91
C ALA A 219 -174.76 -67.28 71.34
N LYS A 220 -175.15 -68.16 72.27
CA LYS A 220 -176.06 -69.29 72.04
C LYS A 220 -175.54 -70.50 71.26
N ALA A 221 -174.38 -70.94 71.73
CA ALA A 221 -174.26 -72.34 72.14
C ALA A 221 -175.53 -72.82 72.89
N TRP A 222 -175.94 -74.06 72.62
CA TRP A 222 -176.96 -74.83 73.36
C TRP A 222 -178.41 -74.31 73.30
N LEU A 223 -179.23 -74.97 72.50
CA LEU A 223 -179.86 -76.23 72.95
C LEU A 223 -179.58 -77.26 71.85
N GLU A 224 -178.49 -78.01 71.96
CA GLU A 224 -178.32 -79.17 72.83
C GLU A 224 -179.24 -80.33 72.41
N LYS A 225 -178.60 -81.50 72.21
CA LYS A 225 -179.17 -82.83 72.00
C LYS A 225 -179.96 -83.05 70.69
N VAL A 226 -179.27 -83.81 69.83
CA VAL A 226 -179.77 -85.08 69.26
C VAL A 226 -180.77 -84.93 68.08
N GLN A 227 -180.54 -85.53 66.90
CA GLN A 227 -179.43 -86.39 66.46
C GLN A 227 -179.23 -86.30 64.94
N ALA A 228 -178.02 -86.68 64.55
CA ALA A 228 -177.62 -87.29 63.29
C ALA A 228 -178.73 -87.96 62.46
N ASP A 229 -178.80 -87.67 61.16
CA ASP A 229 -178.25 -88.54 60.11
C ASP A 229 -178.57 -88.02 58.68
N HIS A 230 -177.57 -88.07 57.78
CA HIS A 230 -177.67 -88.26 56.32
C HIS A 230 -178.52 -87.28 55.45
N GLU A 231 -178.36 -87.16 54.13
CA GLU A 231 -177.26 -87.39 53.16
C GLU A 231 -177.74 -86.83 51.79
N THR A 232 -176.82 -86.45 50.90
CA THR A 232 -177.01 -86.32 49.42
C THR A 232 -177.90 -85.22 48.78
N GLU A 233 -177.31 -84.68 47.69
CA GLU A 233 -177.92 -84.17 46.45
C GLU A 233 -178.73 -82.86 46.41
N ILE A 234 -177.97 -81.75 46.33
CA ILE A 234 -178.30 -80.61 45.46
C ILE A 234 -177.09 -80.33 44.54
N GLU A 235 -176.99 -81.07 43.43
CA GLU A 235 -175.92 -80.91 42.45
C GLU A 235 -176.49 -81.03 41.03
N GLY A 236 -176.26 -80.05 40.16
CA GLY A 236 -176.85 -80.06 38.81
C GLY A 236 -176.69 -78.81 37.94
N LEU A 237 -177.07 -77.61 38.42
CA LEU A 237 -177.21 -76.41 37.55
C LEU A 237 -176.47 -75.14 38.02
N LYS A 238 -175.29 -75.30 38.67
CA LYS A 238 -174.44 -74.18 39.14
C LYS A 238 -173.25 -73.82 38.21
N GLY A 239 -173.09 -74.50 37.06
CA GLY A 239 -171.86 -74.44 36.26
C GLY A 239 -171.55 -73.13 35.52
N ASN A 240 -172.57 -72.43 34.98
CA ASN A 240 -172.32 -71.38 33.97
C ASN A 240 -171.88 -70.01 34.53
N VAL A 241 -171.99 -69.76 35.83
CA VAL A 241 -171.63 -68.47 36.44
C VAL A 241 -170.14 -68.42 36.83
N ALA A 242 -169.54 -69.56 37.19
CA ALA A 242 -168.14 -69.61 37.66
C ALA A 242 -167.10 -69.36 36.54
N ALA A 243 -167.45 -69.64 35.28
CA ALA A 243 -166.51 -69.51 34.16
C ALA A 243 -166.24 -68.06 33.72
N LEU A 244 -167.21 -67.15 33.89
CA LEU A 244 -167.10 -65.75 33.45
C LEU A 244 -166.33 -64.85 34.44
N GLU A 245 -166.44 -65.10 35.74
CA GLU A 245 -165.66 -64.37 36.76
C GLU A 245 -164.15 -64.60 36.62
N LYS A 246 -163.73 -65.84 36.31
CA LYS A 246 -162.29 -66.16 36.15
C LYS A 246 -161.64 -65.41 34.98
N ALA A 247 -162.32 -65.36 33.83
CA ALA A 247 -161.80 -64.70 32.63
C ALA A 247 -161.65 -63.17 32.80
N LYS A 248 -162.46 -62.55 33.66
CA LYS A 248 -162.34 -61.12 33.98
C LYS A 248 -161.12 -60.80 34.83
N ALA A 249 -160.78 -61.66 35.80
CA ALA A 249 -159.62 -61.49 36.66
C ALA A 249 -158.29 -61.62 35.89
N GLU A 250 -158.21 -62.57 34.95
CA GLU A 250 -157.00 -62.81 34.13
C GLU A 250 -156.69 -61.62 33.18
N LEU A 251 -157.71 -60.88 32.74
CA LEU A 251 -157.56 -59.76 31.80
C LEU A 251 -157.11 -58.46 32.48
N GLU A 252 -157.61 -58.16 33.69
CA GLU A 252 -157.12 -57.01 34.48
C GLU A 252 -155.67 -57.20 34.94
N GLN A 253 -155.25 -58.42 35.29
CA GLN A 253 -153.84 -58.70 35.62
C GLN A 253 -152.91 -58.37 34.44
N LEU A 254 -153.26 -58.82 33.23
CA LEU A 254 -152.45 -58.61 32.02
C LEU A 254 -152.39 -57.13 31.60
N LYS A 255 -153.38 -56.33 31.99
CA LYS A 255 -153.34 -54.87 31.82
C LYS A 255 -152.34 -54.21 32.77
N ALA A 256 -152.36 -54.58 34.05
CA ALA A 256 -151.43 -54.06 35.05
C ALA A 256 -149.96 -54.39 34.70
N ASP A 257 -149.69 -55.62 34.24
CA ASP A 257 -148.36 -56.06 33.83
C ASP A 257 -147.81 -55.23 32.65
N ASN A 258 -148.67 -54.86 31.69
CA ASN A 258 -148.29 -54.00 30.56
C ASN A 258 -148.07 -52.54 30.95
N GLU A 259 -148.88 -51.97 31.87
CA GLU A 259 -148.67 -50.61 32.37
C GLU A 259 -147.34 -50.51 33.15
N ALA A 260 -146.96 -51.54 33.91
CA ALA A 260 -145.66 -51.64 34.57
C ALA A 260 -144.49 -51.72 33.56
N ALA A 261 -144.63 -52.52 32.49
CA ALA A 261 -143.60 -52.64 31.46
C ALA A 261 -143.34 -51.32 30.69
N ILE A 262 -144.39 -50.52 30.46
CA ILE A 262 -144.27 -49.21 29.80
C ILE A 262 -143.50 -48.21 30.66
N LEU A 263 -143.71 -48.22 31.99
CA LEU A 263 -142.95 -47.36 32.92
C LEU A 263 -141.46 -47.72 32.94
N ALA A 264 -141.13 -49.02 33.06
CA ALA A 264 -139.75 -49.50 33.05
C ALA A 264 -139.00 -49.18 31.74
N LEU A 265 -139.70 -49.19 30.60
CA LEU A 265 -139.11 -48.78 29.32
C LEU A 265 -138.88 -47.27 29.22
N LYS A 266 -139.73 -46.44 29.83
CA LYS A 266 -139.53 -44.98 29.87
C LYS A 266 -138.30 -44.59 30.69
N GLU A 267 -138.16 -45.13 31.91
CA GLU A 267 -136.96 -44.90 32.74
C GLU A 267 -135.68 -45.32 31.99
N LYS A 268 -135.75 -46.43 31.24
CA LYS A 268 -134.61 -46.91 30.44
C LYS A 268 -134.27 -45.99 29.26
N VAL A 269 -135.26 -45.33 28.65
CA VAL A 269 -135.01 -44.32 27.60
C VAL A 269 -134.40 -43.07 28.19
N GLU A 270 -134.91 -42.55 29.31
CA GLU A 270 -134.33 -41.38 30.00
C GLU A 270 -132.89 -41.65 30.47
N GLY A 271 -132.60 -42.85 30.97
CA GLY A 271 -131.24 -43.31 31.29
C GLY A 271 -130.31 -43.31 30.07
N LEU A 272 -130.78 -43.78 28.91
CA LEU A 272 -129.99 -43.78 27.67
C LEU A 272 -129.81 -42.38 27.07
N GLU A 273 -130.79 -41.48 27.21
CA GLU A 273 -130.64 -40.09 26.76
C GLU A 273 -129.66 -39.29 27.62
N THR A 274 -129.63 -39.52 28.93
CA THR A 274 -128.64 -38.91 29.83
C THR A 274 -127.23 -39.46 29.58
N GLU A 275 -127.07 -40.78 29.38
CA GLU A 275 -125.78 -41.37 29.02
C GLU A 275 -125.28 -40.93 27.64
N LYS A 276 -126.18 -40.78 26.66
CA LYS A 276 -125.86 -40.22 25.34
C LYS A 276 -125.30 -38.79 25.47
N LYS A 277 -125.94 -37.91 26.23
CA LYS A 277 -125.46 -36.53 26.44
C LYS A 277 -124.07 -36.50 27.07
N ARG A 278 -123.83 -37.32 28.10
CA ARG A 278 -122.50 -37.45 28.72
C ARG A 278 -121.43 -37.85 27.68
N LEU A 279 -121.72 -38.84 26.84
CA LEU A 279 -120.80 -39.28 25.78
C LEU A 279 -120.56 -38.22 24.69
N GLU A 280 -121.57 -37.41 24.35
CA GLU A 280 -121.42 -36.27 23.44
C GLU A 280 -120.54 -35.16 24.05
N GLU A 281 -120.68 -34.88 25.34
CA GLU A 281 -119.82 -33.94 26.09
C GLU A 281 -118.38 -34.45 26.22
N GLU A 282 -118.17 -35.73 26.55
CA GLU A 282 -116.86 -36.38 26.59
C GLU A 282 -116.17 -36.38 25.21
N LEU A 283 -116.92 -36.60 24.12
CA LEU A 283 -116.41 -36.55 22.76
C LEU A 283 -115.92 -35.16 22.36
N GLU A 284 -116.68 -34.10 22.68
CA GLU A 284 -116.26 -32.72 22.39
C GLU A 284 -115.07 -32.29 23.25
N ALA A 285 -115.00 -32.71 24.52
CA ALA A 285 -113.83 -32.49 25.37
C ALA A 285 -112.57 -33.18 24.79
N ALA A 286 -112.71 -34.42 24.32
CA ALA A 286 -111.61 -35.15 23.66
C ALA A 286 -111.16 -34.49 22.36
N LYS A 287 -112.09 -34.00 21.52
CA LYS A 287 -111.76 -33.23 20.30
C LYS A 287 -110.98 -31.94 20.61
N GLN A 288 -111.39 -31.20 21.64
CA GLN A 288 -110.68 -29.99 22.07
C GLN A 288 -109.26 -30.30 22.58
N GLN A 289 -109.07 -31.41 23.29
CA GLN A 289 -107.74 -31.87 23.69
C GLN A 289 -106.88 -32.30 22.50
N ILE A 290 -107.44 -32.99 21.51
CA ILE A 290 -106.71 -33.36 20.28
C ILE A 290 -106.26 -32.10 19.54
N ALA A 291 -107.16 -31.12 19.35
CA ALA A 291 -106.83 -29.86 18.66
C ALA A 291 -105.75 -29.05 19.41
N SER A 292 -105.74 -29.05 20.74
CA SER A 292 -104.69 -28.37 21.52
C SER A 292 -103.33 -29.08 21.41
N LEU A 293 -103.32 -30.42 21.44
CA LEU A 293 -102.11 -31.23 21.24
C LEU A 293 -101.56 -31.11 19.82
N GLU A 294 -102.41 -31.05 18.79
CA GLU A 294 -102.02 -30.79 17.40
C GLU A 294 -101.37 -29.41 17.24
N ALA A 295 -101.95 -28.37 17.87
CA ALA A 295 -101.35 -27.04 17.88
C ALA A 295 -99.97 -27.02 18.58
N THR A 296 -99.85 -27.67 19.74
CA THR A 296 -98.57 -27.81 20.45
C THR A 296 -97.54 -28.61 19.63
N LEU A 297 -97.96 -29.67 18.93
CA LEU A 297 -97.09 -30.43 18.01
C LEU A 297 -96.61 -29.57 16.84
N GLN A 298 -97.47 -28.75 16.24
CA GLN A 298 -97.06 -27.83 15.18
C GLN A 298 -96.06 -26.77 15.67
N GLU A 299 -96.25 -26.24 16.89
CA GLU A 299 -95.30 -25.31 17.51
C GLU A 299 -93.96 -25.98 17.78
N LYS A 300 -93.96 -27.17 18.39
CA LYS A 300 -92.73 -27.94 18.66
C LYS A 300 -92.01 -28.37 17.38
N ASN A 301 -92.73 -28.68 16.30
CA ASN A 301 -92.12 -28.96 14.99
C ASN A 301 -91.45 -27.71 14.37
N LYS A 302 -92.04 -26.52 14.54
CA LYS A 302 -91.40 -25.25 14.14
C LYS A 302 -90.14 -24.96 14.95
N GLU A 303 -90.19 -25.20 16.27
CA GLU A 303 -89.04 -25.05 17.15
C GLU A 303 -87.91 -26.03 16.74
N ILE A 304 -88.22 -27.31 16.53
CA ILE A 304 -87.27 -28.33 16.06
C ILE A 304 -86.63 -27.92 14.73
N THR A 305 -87.40 -27.45 13.74
CA THR A 305 -86.84 -27.01 12.45
C THR A 305 -85.91 -25.80 12.61
N SER A 306 -86.27 -24.81 13.43
CA SER A 306 -85.38 -23.68 13.72
C SER A 306 -84.09 -24.07 14.46
N LEU A 307 -84.17 -25.05 15.37
CA LEU A 307 -82.99 -25.60 16.06
C LEU A 307 -82.10 -26.42 15.11
N GLN A 308 -82.68 -27.14 14.15
CA GLN A 308 -81.93 -27.86 13.10
C GLN A 308 -81.19 -26.91 12.16
N GLU A 309 -81.82 -25.81 11.75
CA GLU A 309 -81.17 -24.76 10.94
C GLU A 309 -80.03 -24.09 11.71
N SER A 310 -80.25 -23.76 12.99
CA SER A 310 -79.23 -23.18 13.88
C SER A 310 -78.05 -24.14 14.11
N LEU A 311 -78.33 -25.42 14.38
CA LEU A 311 -77.31 -26.46 14.54
C LEU A 311 -76.45 -26.60 13.28
N ARG A 312 -77.09 -26.66 12.10
CA ARG A 312 -76.38 -26.74 10.82
C ARG A 312 -75.48 -25.51 10.58
N ALA A 313 -75.95 -24.31 10.88
CA ALA A 313 -75.15 -23.10 10.78
C ALA A 313 -73.93 -23.13 11.73
N ALA A 314 -74.09 -23.68 12.93
CA ALA A 314 -72.99 -23.88 13.87
C ALA A 314 -72.00 -24.97 13.39
N GLU A 315 -72.47 -26.07 12.80
CA GLU A 315 -71.63 -27.11 12.18
C GLU A 315 -70.81 -26.55 11.00
N GLU A 316 -71.44 -25.76 10.11
CA GLU A 316 -70.77 -25.06 9.01
C GLU A 316 -69.71 -24.06 9.53
N GLN A 317 -69.98 -23.34 10.63
CA GLN A 317 -68.97 -22.49 11.29
C GLN A 317 -67.82 -23.30 11.90
N ILE A 318 -68.09 -24.42 12.58
CA ILE A 318 -67.07 -25.29 13.17
C ILE A 318 -66.13 -25.84 12.10
N THR A 319 -66.66 -26.32 10.97
CA THR A 319 -65.83 -26.83 9.86
C THR A 319 -64.95 -25.73 9.24
N SER A 320 -65.48 -24.51 9.07
CA SER A 320 -64.69 -23.35 8.62
C SER A 320 -63.57 -22.99 9.60
N LEU A 321 -63.86 -22.94 10.91
CA LEU A 321 -62.86 -22.67 11.94
C LEU A 321 -61.79 -23.78 12.02
N GLN A 322 -62.16 -25.05 11.85
CA GLN A 322 -61.22 -26.17 11.77
C GLN A 322 -60.28 -26.02 10.56
N GLN A 323 -60.80 -25.64 9.40
CA GLN A 323 -59.98 -25.39 8.21
C GLN A 323 -59.00 -24.21 8.41
N ILE A 324 -59.44 -23.14 9.06
CA ILE A 324 -58.58 -21.99 9.39
C ILE A 324 -57.49 -22.38 10.40
N ILE A 325 -57.83 -23.18 11.42
CA ILE A 325 -56.84 -23.70 12.40
C ILE A 325 -55.80 -24.55 11.69
N GLU A 326 -56.21 -25.44 10.79
CA GLU A 326 -55.30 -26.28 10.01
C GLU A 326 -54.37 -25.44 9.13
N GLU A 327 -54.90 -24.45 8.40
CA GLU A 327 -54.08 -23.52 7.60
C GLU A 327 -53.09 -22.73 8.48
N LYS A 328 -53.51 -22.32 9.69
CA LYS A 328 -52.64 -21.61 10.63
C LYS A 328 -51.57 -22.51 11.26
N ASN A 329 -51.87 -23.77 11.55
CA ASN A 329 -50.87 -24.75 12.00
C ASN A 329 -49.80 -24.97 10.92
N ASN A 330 -50.21 -25.19 9.66
CA ASN A 330 -49.28 -25.33 8.54
C ASN A 330 -48.41 -24.06 8.33
N GLN A 331 -48.96 -22.85 8.55
CA GLN A 331 -48.17 -21.61 8.55
C GLN A 331 -47.19 -21.51 9.73
N ILE A 332 -47.57 -21.99 10.92
CA ILE A 332 -46.68 -22.04 12.09
C ILE A 332 -45.52 -23.03 11.85
N ASP A 333 -45.80 -24.19 11.26
CA ASP A 333 -44.77 -25.20 10.97
C ASP A 333 -43.78 -24.73 9.89
N ASP A 334 -44.24 -24.06 8.83
CA ASP A 334 -43.37 -23.42 7.83
C ASP A 334 -42.52 -22.29 8.43
N LEU A 335 -43.09 -21.48 9.32
CA LEU A 335 -42.35 -20.43 10.04
C LEU A 335 -41.33 -21.02 11.03
N HIS A 336 -41.66 -22.12 11.74
CA HIS A 336 -40.70 -22.84 12.57
C HIS A 336 -39.56 -23.42 11.74
N GLY A 337 -39.87 -24.03 10.58
CA GLY A 337 -38.85 -24.52 9.65
C GLY A 337 -37.87 -23.41 9.24
N LYS A 338 -38.40 -22.28 8.78
CA LYS A 338 -37.61 -21.09 8.43
C LYS A 338 -36.78 -20.56 9.60
N LEU A 339 -37.38 -20.47 10.79
CA LEU A 339 -36.68 -20.03 11.99
C LEU A 339 -35.51 -20.97 12.31
N THR A 340 -35.70 -22.29 12.26
CA THR A 340 -34.59 -23.24 12.49
C THR A 340 -33.48 -23.08 11.45
N THR A 341 -33.80 -22.88 10.17
CA THR A 341 -32.77 -22.68 9.14
C THR A 341 -32.00 -21.36 9.28
N GLU A 342 -32.64 -20.29 9.77
CA GLU A 342 -31.95 -19.02 10.05
C GLU A 342 -31.16 -19.06 11.36
N THR A 343 -31.61 -19.78 12.39
CA THR A 343 -30.79 -20.06 13.59
C THR A 343 -29.52 -20.83 13.21
N ASP A 344 -29.66 -21.92 12.44
CA ASP A 344 -28.57 -22.71 11.87
C ASP A 344 -27.58 -21.87 11.04
N ARG A 345 -28.07 -20.79 10.42
CA ARG A 345 -27.28 -19.86 9.61
C ARG A 345 -26.56 -18.84 10.48
N ALA A 346 -27.23 -18.33 11.51
CA ALA A 346 -26.67 -17.42 12.50
C ALA A 346 -25.55 -18.09 13.31
N GLU A 347 -25.75 -19.32 13.81
CA GLU A 347 -24.73 -20.08 14.52
C GLU A 347 -23.47 -20.32 13.66
N LYS A 348 -23.65 -20.62 12.37
CA LYS A 348 -22.52 -20.77 11.42
C LYS A 348 -21.81 -19.45 11.14
N ALA A 349 -22.54 -18.35 11.05
CA ALA A 349 -21.97 -17.02 10.88
C ALA A 349 -21.21 -16.56 12.14
N GLU A 350 -21.74 -16.86 13.34
CA GLU A 350 -21.08 -16.59 14.61
C GLU A 350 -19.78 -17.40 14.76
N ALA A 351 -19.83 -18.71 14.50
CA ALA A 351 -18.65 -19.57 14.50
C ALA A 351 -17.58 -19.12 13.49
N HIS A 352 -17.98 -18.65 12.31
CA HIS A 352 -17.04 -18.08 11.34
C HIS A 352 -16.48 -16.73 11.80
N GLY A 353 -17.29 -15.88 12.45
CA GLY A 353 -16.82 -14.63 13.07
C GLY A 353 -15.79 -14.88 14.17
N GLN A 354 -16.00 -15.92 15.00
CA GLN A 354 -15.04 -16.36 16.01
C GLN A 354 -13.73 -16.87 15.38
N ASP A 355 -13.79 -17.67 14.31
CA ASP A 355 -12.60 -18.10 13.54
C ASP A 355 -11.82 -16.90 12.97
N LEU A 356 -12.52 -15.93 12.37
CA LEU A 356 -11.90 -14.72 11.84
C LEU A 356 -11.26 -13.87 12.93
N GLN A 357 -11.88 -13.76 14.11
CA GLN A 357 -11.32 -13.04 15.26
C GLN A 357 -10.05 -13.71 15.78
N ILE A 358 -10.04 -15.05 15.94
CA ILE A 358 -8.85 -15.80 16.35
C ILE A 358 -7.71 -15.61 15.34
N ARG A 359 -8.01 -15.66 14.04
CA ARG A 359 -7.03 -15.44 12.98
C ARG A 359 -6.53 -14.00 12.92
N LEU A 360 -7.38 -13.02 13.21
CA LEU A 360 -6.97 -11.61 13.34
C LEU A 360 -5.95 -11.47 14.46
N GLU A 361 -6.27 -11.94 15.66
CA GLU A 361 -5.38 -11.91 16.85
C GLU A 361 -4.06 -12.65 16.59
N GLU A 362 -4.09 -13.79 15.89
CA GLU A 362 -2.88 -14.50 15.45
C GLU A 362 -2.05 -13.68 14.45
N THR A 363 -2.68 -13.01 13.48
CA THR A 363 -1.94 -12.16 12.52
C THR A 363 -1.38 -10.89 13.17
N GLU A 364 -2.09 -10.28 14.10
CA GLU A 364 -1.62 -9.13 14.88
C GLU A 364 -0.42 -9.50 15.74
N HIS A 365 -0.48 -10.63 16.46
CA HIS A 365 0.64 -11.12 17.25
C HIS A 365 1.85 -11.49 16.38
N ASN A 366 1.63 -12.13 15.22
CA ASN A 366 2.71 -12.43 14.28
C ASN A 366 3.33 -11.14 13.70
N LEU A 367 2.53 -10.10 13.43
CA LEU A 367 3.02 -8.79 13.00
C LEU A 367 3.85 -8.11 14.09
N GLU A 368 3.39 -8.12 15.35
CA GLU A 368 4.13 -7.58 16.49
C GLU A 368 5.49 -8.31 16.68
N VAL A 369 5.47 -9.65 16.66
CA VAL A 369 6.67 -10.49 16.80
C VAL A 369 7.64 -10.30 15.64
N THR A 370 7.16 -10.14 14.41
CA THR A 370 8.02 -9.90 13.24
C THR A 370 8.54 -8.46 13.20
N SER A 371 7.74 -7.47 13.60
CA SER A 371 8.17 -6.09 13.77
C SER A 371 9.28 -5.95 14.82
N HIS A 372 9.15 -6.63 15.97
CA HIS A 372 10.21 -6.66 16.98
C HIS A 372 11.49 -7.31 16.44
N LYS A 373 11.40 -8.46 15.75
CA LYS A 373 12.55 -9.10 15.11
C LYS A 373 13.21 -8.23 14.04
N LEU A 374 12.43 -7.44 13.31
CA LEU A 374 12.97 -6.49 12.32
C LEU A 374 13.74 -5.37 13.04
N ALA A 375 13.13 -4.72 14.04
CA ALA A 375 13.81 -3.69 14.84
C ALA A 375 15.10 -4.22 15.51
N ASP A 376 15.08 -5.46 16.02
CA ASP A 376 16.24 -6.14 16.59
C ASP A 376 17.36 -6.41 15.56
N LEU A 377 17.05 -6.49 14.26
CA LEU A 377 18.03 -6.60 13.18
C LEU A 377 18.49 -5.22 12.70
N GLU A 378 17.59 -4.25 12.61
CA GLU A 378 17.91 -2.89 12.16
C GLU A 378 18.85 -2.14 13.12
N GLN A 379 18.80 -2.43 14.42
CA GLN A 379 19.77 -1.87 15.39
C GLN A 379 21.24 -2.23 15.08
N TYR A 380 21.49 -3.25 14.25
CA TYR A 380 22.84 -3.66 13.84
C TYR A 380 23.34 -2.91 12.59
N ARG A 381 22.58 -1.96 12.02
CA ARG A 381 23.06 -1.05 10.96
C ARG A 381 22.90 0.41 11.38
N ILE A 382 23.70 1.30 10.81
CA ILE A 382 23.44 2.74 10.84
C ILE A 382 22.48 3.08 9.69
N GLU A 383 21.57 4.03 9.89
CA GLU A 383 20.74 4.58 8.82
C GLU A 383 21.58 5.49 7.90
N LEU A 384 21.56 5.23 6.60
CA LEU A 384 22.32 6.00 5.62
C LEU A 384 21.56 7.26 5.20
N GLN A 385 22.28 8.37 5.12
CA GLN A 385 21.73 9.71 4.91
C GLN A 385 21.46 9.97 3.43
N HIS A 386 20.25 10.42 3.12
CA HIS A 386 19.79 10.72 1.77
C HIS A 386 19.86 12.23 1.51
N ASP A 387 21.03 12.83 1.74
CA ASP A 387 21.25 14.26 1.47
C ASP A 387 21.52 14.51 -0.02
N SER A 388 21.36 15.76 -0.46
CA SER A 388 21.67 16.15 -1.83
C SER A 388 23.17 16.17 -2.11
N GLU A 389 23.54 15.97 -3.38
CA GLU A 389 24.91 16.06 -3.87
C GLU A 389 25.61 17.37 -3.44
N ASP A 390 24.94 18.52 -3.56
CA ASP A 390 25.41 19.85 -3.10
C ASP A 390 25.94 19.83 -1.65
N THR A 391 25.33 19.01 -0.79
CA THR A 391 25.73 18.87 0.61
C THR A 391 27.12 18.26 0.70
N TYR A 392 27.38 17.21 -0.07
CA TYR A 392 28.67 16.54 -0.12
C TYR A 392 29.71 17.36 -0.90
N VAL A 393 29.33 18.07 -1.97
CA VAL A 393 30.17 19.06 -2.67
C VAL A 393 30.66 20.13 -1.69
N SER A 394 29.78 20.70 -0.86
CA SER A 394 30.18 21.69 0.15
C SER A 394 31.10 21.10 1.24
N VAL A 395 30.88 19.84 1.63
CA VAL A 395 31.77 19.13 2.55
C VAL A 395 33.16 18.94 1.93
N LEU A 396 33.24 18.57 0.65
CA LEU A 396 34.47 18.36 -0.10
C LEU A 396 35.25 19.66 -0.36
N ASP A 397 34.55 20.72 -0.79
CA ASP A 397 35.13 22.06 -0.96
C ASP A 397 35.77 22.57 0.34
N LYS A 398 35.08 22.39 1.48
CA LYS A 398 35.62 22.75 2.79
C LYS A 398 36.91 21.98 3.15
N ILE A 399 37.03 20.73 2.73
CA ILE A 399 38.28 19.94 2.89
C ILE A 399 39.38 20.53 2.00
N TRP A 400 39.07 20.73 0.71
CA TRP A 400 40.00 21.25 -0.29
C TRP A 400 40.52 22.64 0.08
N THR A 401 39.63 23.62 0.30
CA THR A 401 39.96 25.00 0.68
C THR A 401 40.85 25.08 1.91
N THR A 402 40.61 24.24 2.93
CA THR A 402 41.46 24.16 4.13
C THR A 402 42.86 23.65 3.80
N ILE A 403 42.97 22.62 2.96
CA ILE A 403 44.25 22.00 2.56
C ILE A 403 45.05 22.94 1.66
N VAL A 404 44.44 23.51 0.63
CA VAL A 404 45.13 24.40 -0.33
C VAL A 404 45.63 25.66 0.36
N THR A 405 44.80 26.29 1.19
CA THR A 405 45.20 27.47 1.99
C THR A 405 46.41 27.18 2.88
N LEU A 406 46.45 26.01 3.53
CA LEU A 406 47.59 25.60 4.38
C LEU A 406 48.88 25.45 3.56
N VAL A 407 48.82 24.72 2.44
CA VAL A 407 50.01 24.41 1.63
C VAL A 407 50.52 25.67 0.92
N GLU A 408 49.66 26.47 0.31
CA GLU A 408 50.03 27.76 -0.28
C GLU A 408 50.71 28.66 0.75
N THR A 409 50.06 28.93 1.88
CA THR A 409 50.61 29.80 2.95
C THR A 409 51.98 29.32 3.42
N SER A 410 52.23 28.00 3.41
CA SER A 410 53.48 27.40 3.87
C SER A 410 54.60 27.42 2.83
N PHE A 411 54.30 27.23 1.53
CA PHE A 411 55.31 26.99 0.47
C PHE A 411 55.45 28.11 -0.58
N ARG A 412 54.57 29.12 -0.55
CA ARG A 412 54.61 30.33 -1.41
C ARG A 412 55.80 31.27 -1.12
N HIS A 413 56.28 31.24 0.12
CA HIS A 413 57.43 32.02 0.56
C HIS A 413 58.73 31.56 -0.13
N ASP A 414 59.70 32.47 -0.22
CA ASP A 414 61.04 32.16 -0.71
C ASP A 414 61.73 31.20 0.27
N ILE A 415 62.34 30.15 -0.28
CA ILE A 415 63.20 29.21 0.45
C ILE A 415 64.63 29.77 0.45
N ASP A 416 65.34 29.69 1.58
CA ASP A 416 66.73 30.16 1.69
C ASP A 416 67.65 29.51 0.65
N ASP A 417 68.57 30.29 0.05
CA ASP A 417 69.54 29.82 -0.95
C ASP A 417 70.41 28.62 -0.47
N SER A 418 70.59 28.48 0.84
CA SER A 418 71.28 27.33 1.46
C SER A 418 70.50 26.02 1.29
N ILE A 419 69.17 26.06 1.29
CA ILE A 419 68.28 24.91 1.08
C ILE A 419 68.05 24.67 -0.43
N LEU A 420 68.04 25.74 -1.24
CA LEU A 420 68.00 25.59 -2.71
C LEU A 420 69.24 24.87 -3.24
N SER A 421 70.42 25.26 -2.76
CA SER A 421 71.71 24.72 -3.22
C SER A 421 72.04 23.30 -2.70
N ASP A 422 71.42 22.85 -1.60
CA ASP A 422 71.60 21.48 -1.10
C ASP A 422 70.56 20.51 -1.71
N ALA A 423 71.00 19.69 -2.66
CA ALA A 423 70.15 18.68 -3.27
C ALA A 423 69.66 17.58 -2.30
N SER A 424 70.30 17.39 -1.14
CA SER A 424 69.87 16.42 -0.15
C SER A 424 68.51 16.79 0.46
N CYS A 425 68.24 18.08 0.71
CA CYS A 425 66.98 18.58 1.25
C CYS A 425 65.76 18.21 0.39
N TRP A 426 65.95 18.00 -0.91
CA TRP A 426 64.91 17.68 -1.88
C TRP A 426 64.70 16.17 -2.09
N THR A 427 65.54 15.33 -1.47
CA THR A 427 65.57 13.88 -1.75
C THR A 427 64.29 13.19 -1.31
N ASN A 428 63.77 13.50 -0.12
CA ASN A 428 62.53 12.89 0.39
C ASN A 428 61.36 13.22 -0.54
N LEU A 429 61.15 14.50 -0.87
CA LEU A 429 60.10 14.96 -1.77
C LEU A 429 60.21 14.29 -3.16
N ARG A 430 61.39 14.36 -3.81
CA ARG A 430 61.60 13.83 -5.17
C ARG A 430 61.51 12.30 -5.28
N THR A 431 61.76 11.57 -4.18
CA THR A 431 61.70 10.10 -4.16
C THR A 431 60.40 9.53 -3.59
N SER A 432 59.47 10.41 -3.18
CA SER A 432 58.17 10.08 -2.61
C SER A 432 57.43 8.97 -3.39
N PRO A 433 56.88 7.94 -2.72
CA PRO A 433 56.07 6.93 -3.40
C PRO A 433 54.80 7.53 -4.02
N TYR A 434 54.23 8.55 -3.39
CA TYR A 434 53.01 9.22 -3.84
C TYR A 434 53.17 9.94 -5.19
N LEU A 435 54.36 10.45 -5.52
CA LEU A 435 54.63 11.09 -6.82
C LEU A 435 55.02 10.09 -7.92
N LYS A 436 55.37 8.84 -7.58
CA LYS A 436 55.70 7.78 -8.56
C LYS A 436 54.48 7.13 -9.19
N MET A 437 53.32 7.23 -8.53
CA MET A 437 52.04 6.68 -9.00
C MET A 437 51.27 7.67 -9.89
N ALA A 438 51.80 8.88 -10.12
CA ALA A 438 51.05 9.96 -10.76
C ALA A 438 50.98 9.84 -12.29
N THR A 439 52.12 9.77 -12.97
CA THR A 439 52.25 9.50 -14.42
C THR A 439 53.63 8.90 -14.69
N GLN A 440 53.93 8.51 -15.94
CA GLN A 440 55.27 8.08 -16.35
C GLN A 440 56.32 9.21 -16.34
N LEU A 441 55.89 10.47 -16.15
CA LEU A 441 56.72 11.66 -16.17
C LEU A 441 56.91 12.20 -14.75
N GLN A 442 58.16 12.32 -14.30
CA GLN A 442 58.44 12.90 -12.98
C GLN A 442 58.17 14.41 -12.99
N ILE A 443 57.38 14.90 -12.01
CA ILE A 443 57.10 16.34 -11.85
C ILE A 443 58.42 17.14 -11.75
N PRO A 444 58.58 18.24 -12.53
CA PRO A 444 59.76 19.07 -12.45
C PRO A 444 59.78 19.85 -11.12
N LEU A 445 60.82 19.62 -10.31
CA LEU A 445 61.05 20.33 -9.05
C LEU A 445 62.38 21.10 -9.12
N PRO A 446 62.43 22.24 -9.84
CA PRO A 446 63.62 23.08 -9.91
C PRO A 446 64.00 23.68 -8.55
N GLN A 447 65.29 23.95 -8.37
CA GLN A 447 65.89 24.45 -7.13
C GLN A 447 66.02 25.98 -7.16
N SER A 448 64.89 26.65 -7.33
CA SER A 448 64.76 28.10 -7.47
C SER A 448 63.54 28.61 -6.69
N ASN A 449 63.42 29.94 -6.59
CA ASN A 449 62.24 30.65 -6.08
C ASN A 449 61.46 31.37 -7.20
N THR A 450 61.59 30.93 -8.45
CA THR A 450 60.74 31.45 -9.54
C THR A 450 59.27 31.10 -9.27
N PRO A 451 58.31 31.83 -9.86
CA PRO A 451 56.89 31.50 -9.73
C PRO A 451 56.61 30.06 -10.15
N ALA A 452 57.13 29.62 -11.31
CA ALA A 452 56.97 28.24 -11.78
C ALA A 452 57.51 27.19 -10.78
N ALA A 453 58.67 27.44 -10.16
CA ALA A 453 59.23 26.57 -9.13
C ALA A 453 58.34 26.51 -7.87
N LYS A 454 57.79 27.64 -7.43
CA LYS A 454 56.85 27.71 -6.29
C LYS A 454 55.58 26.93 -6.59
N GLY A 455 54.97 27.15 -7.76
CA GLY A 455 53.76 26.44 -8.20
C GLY A 455 53.97 24.93 -8.25
N MET A 456 55.09 24.44 -8.79
CA MET A 456 55.43 23.01 -8.78
C MET A 456 55.64 22.45 -7.35
N ARG A 457 56.26 23.22 -6.43
CA ARG A 457 56.43 22.82 -5.02
C ARG A 457 55.08 22.69 -4.31
N ILE A 458 54.20 23.67 -4.45
CA ILE A 458 52.83 23.66 -3.89
C ILE A 458 52.07 22.45 -4.44
N SER A 459 52.07 22.28 -5.77
CA SER A 459 51.39 21.18 -6.46
C SER A 459 51.88 19.80 -6.04
N ALA A 460 53.20 19.61 -5.86
CA ALA A 460 53.76 18.36 -5.37
C ALA A 460 53.32 18.03 -3.94
N VAL A 461 53.28 19.02 -3.04
CA VAL A 461 52.85 18.82 -1.65
C VAL A 461 51.35 18.54 -1.57
N LEU A 462 50.53 19.24 -2.36
CA LEU A 462 49.09 18.96 -2.50
C LEU A 462 48.84 17.54 -3.03
N ALA A 463 49.52 17.15 -4.10
CA ALA A 463 49.40 15.82 -4.72
C ALA A 463 49.83 14.69 -3.78
N ILE A 464 50.83 14.93 -2.92
CA ILE A 464 51.27 14.02 -1.86
C ILE A 464 50.21 13.91 -0.76
N LEU A 465 49.73 15.06 -0.26
CA LEU A 465 48.76 15.11 0.83
C LEU A 465 47.43 14.50 0.42
N SER A 466 46.94 14.78 -0.80
CA SER A 466 45.71 14.19 -1.34
C SER A 466 45.80 12.66 -1.42
N ARG A 467 46.94 12.10 -1.87
CA ARG A 467 47.15 10.64 -1.92
C ARG A 467 47.32 10.02 -0.53
N ALA A 468 47.95 10.71 0.41
CA ALA A 468 48.02 10.27 1.80
C ALA A 468 46.65 10.28 2.47
N LEU A 469 45.82 11.31 2.21
CA LEU A 469 44.42 11.36 2.63
C LEU A 469 43.62 10.22 2.00
N HIS A 470 43.77 9.93 0.70
CA HIS A 470 43.13 8.76 0.09
C HIS A 470 43.53 7.44 0.76
N ARG A 471 44.83 7.24 1.04
CA ARG A 471 45.35 6.01 1.65
C ARG A 471 44.87 5.81 3.09
N HIS A 472 44.69 6.87 3.86
CA HIS A 472 44.45 6.76 5.31
C HIS A 472 43.07 7.28 5.76
N VAL A 473 42.55 8.35 5.17
CA VAL A 473 41.34 9.08 5.61
C VAL A 473 40.14 8.83 4.68
N PHE A 474 40.28 8.92 3.36
CA PHE A 474 39.16 8.69 2.43
C PHE A 474 38.92 7.20 2.20
N ARG A 475 38.51 6.52 3.28
CA ARG A 475 38.20 5.09 3.33
C ARG A 475 36.72 4.85 3.67
N PRO A 476 36.12 3.71 3.29
CA PRO A 476 34.70 3.41 3.57
C PRO A 476 34.37 3.27 5.06
N ASN A 477 35.33 2.82 5.88
CA ASN A 477 35.25 2.77 7.34
C ASN A 477 36.68 2.75 7.93
N TYR A 478 36.81 2.73 9.26
CA TYR A 478 38.11 2.72 9.95
C TYR A 478 38.37 1.48 10.82
N LEU A 479 37.68 0.36 10.58
CA LEU A 479 37.87 -0.87 11.38
C LEU A 479 39.20 -1.59 11.08
N LEU A 480 39.57 -1.58 9.80
CA LEU A 480 40.73 -2.29 9.26
C LEU A 480 41.98 -1.37 9.22
N GLU A 481 43.08 -1.83 8.63
CA GLU A 481 44.41 -1.18 8.72
C GLU A 481 44.73 -0.33 7.46
N ASP A 482 45.93 0.21 7.32
CA ASP A 482 46.17 1.27 6.32
C ASP A 482 46.11 0.83 4.83
N ASP A 483 46.03 -0.47 4.53
CA ASP A 483 46.03 -1.07 3.19
C ASP A 483 44.69 -1.72 2.76
N ASP A 484 43.56 -1.09 3.12
CA ASP A 484 42.19 -1.56 2.86
C ASP A 484 41.72 -1.54 1.38
N GLU A 485 42.64 -1.52 0.40
CA GLU A 485 42.28 -1.56 -1.02
C GLU A 485 41.43 -2.78 -1.40
N THR A 486 41.62 -3.90 -0.69
CA THR A 486 40.84 -5.13 -0.89
C THR A 486 39.37 -4.93 -0.50
N LEU A 487 39.10 -4.17 0.57
CA LEU A 487 37.75 -3.82 0.96
C LEU A 487 37.11 -2.85 -0.06
N VAL A 488 37.84 -1.83 -0.50
CA VAL A 488 37.33 -0.88 -1.52
C VAL A 488 36.94 -1.64 -2.80
N LYS A 489 37.80 -2.53 -3.29
CA LYS A 489 37.53 -3.38 -4.47
C LYS A 489 36.36 -4.34 -4.24
N PHE A 490 36.23 -4.90 -3.04
CA PHE A 490 35.08 -5.73 -2.66
C PHE A 490 33.76 -4.93 -2.65
N LEU A 491 33.75 -3.71 -2.10
CA LEU A 491 32.56 -2.86 -2.09
C LEU A 491 32.16 -2.37 -3.48
N ARG A 492 33.10 -2.18 -4.42
CA ARG A 492 32.77 -1.93 -5.84
C ARG A 492 32.12 -3.17 -6.47
N ALA A 493 32.76 -4.34 -6.37
CA ALA A 493 32.19 -5.58 -6.90
C ALA A 493 30.84 -5.97 -6.27
N LEU A 494 30.55 -5.52 -5.04
CA LEU A 494 29.27 -5.70 -4.36
C LEU A 494 28.20 -4.73 -4.87
N GLU A 495 28.58 -3.51 -5.21
CA GLU A 495 27.73 -2.48 -5.84
C GLU A 495 27.39 -2.84 -7.29
N ASP A 496 28.35 -3.39 -8.03
CA ASP A 496 28.17 -3.90 -9.40
C ASP A 496 27.16 -5.07 -9.47
N ASP A 497 27.06 -5.88 -8.40
CA ASP A 497 26.12 -7.01 -8.27
C ASP A 497 24.76 -6.58 -7.69
N ASP A 498 24.77 -5.76 -6.64
CA ASP A 498 23.58 -5.35 -5.88
C ASP A 498 23.87 -4.10 -5.02
N PRO A 499 23.55 -2.88 -5.52
CA PRO A 499 23.79 -1.63 -4.78
C PRO A 499 23.13 -1.58 -3.40
N ALA A 500 21.97 -2.22 -3.22
CA ALA A 500 21.30 -2.28 -1.92
C ALA A 500 22.07 -3.17 -0.93
N ARG A 501 22.78 -4.19 -1.42
CA ARG A 501 23.65 -5.05 -0.61
C ARG A 501 24.96 -4.37 -0.24
N GLU A 502 25.53 -3.53 -1.11
CA GLU A 502 26.64 -2.64 -0.73
C GLU A 502 26.22 -1.73 0.42
N ALA A 503 25.12 -0.99 0.21
CA ALA A 503 24.62 -0.02 1.18
C ALA A 503 24.33 -0.68 2.53
N HIS A 504 23.65 -1.84 2.53
CA HIS A 504 23.43 -2.63 3.75
C HIS A 504 24.73 -3.07 4.43
N PHE A 505 25.67 -3.64 3.68
CA PHE A 505 26.94 -4.14 4.23
C PHE A 505 27.80 -3.00 4.80
N ARG A 506 27.88 -1.86 4.10
CA ARG A 506 28.58 -0.65 4.56
C ARG A 506 27.92 -0.07 5.81
N ALA A 507 26.59 0.02 5.84
CA ALA A 507 25.82 0.44 7.01
C ALA A 507 26.07 -0.45 8.24
N THR A 508 26.20 -1.77 8.06
CA THR A 508 26.62 -2.71 9.12
C THR A 508 28.09 -2.54 9.49
N MET A 509 29.01 -2.28 8.56
CA MET A 509 30.42 -2.03 8.92
C MET A 509 30.58 -0.72 9.72
N LEU A 510 29.75 0.29 9.48
CA LEU A 510 29.80 1.57 10.19
C LEU A 510 29.19 1.50 11.60
N SER A 511 28.18 0.67 11.84
CA SER A 511 27.62 0.43 13.19
C SER A 511 28.59 -0.31 14.11
N MET A 512 29.52 -1.07 13.55
CA MET A 512 30.41 -1.96 14.29
C MET A 512 31.54 -1.18 14.98
N MET A 513 31.69 -1.40 16.29
CA MET A 513 32.77 -0.87 17.15
C MET A 513 33.05 0.64 16.98
N PRO A 514 32.06 1.54 17.17
CA PRO A 514 32.20 2.96 16.85
C PRO A 514 33.35 3.65 17.61
N GLU A 515 33.55 3.32 18.88
CA GLU A 515 34.69 3.84 19.68
C GLU A 515 36.04 3.48 19.05
N ARG A 516 36.19 2.24 18.56
CA ARG A 516 37.41 1.78 17.86
C ARG A 516 37.60 2.51 16.54
N GLN A 517 36.52 2.79 15.80
CA GLN A 517 36.62 3.56 14.55
C GLN A 517 37.10 4.99 14.81
N LEU A 518 36.61 5.65 15.86
CA LEU A 518 37.08 6.97 16.29
C LEU A 518 38.56 6.95 16.73
N GLU A 519 39.01 5.93 17.46
CA GLU A 519 40.44 5.77 17.77
C GLU A 519 41.29 5.60 16.50
N GLN A 520 40.86 4.76 15.55
CA GLN A 520 41.60 4.49 14.32
C GLN A 520 41.61 5.71 13.39
N ALA A 521 40.51 6.47 13.31
CA ALA A 521 40.45 7.77 12.64
C ALA A 521 41.56 8.71 13.15
N ALA A 522 41.69 8.84 14.48
CA ALA A 522 42.73 9.67 15.10
C ALA A 522 44.17 9.13 14.88
N ARG A 523 44.35 7.81 14.71
CA ARG A 523 45.65 7.22 14.34
C ARG A 523 45.99 7.45 12.86
N ARG A 524 45.03 7.24 11.96
CA ARG A 524 45.15 7.48 10.50
C ARG A 524 45.53 8.93 10.21
N VAL A 525 44.91 9.90 10.88
CA VAL A 525 45.30 11.32 10.82
C VAL A 525 46.77 11.53 11.22
N LYS A 526 47.24 10.93 12.31
CA LYS A 526 48.64 11.03 12.73
C LYS A 526 49.61 10.36 11.75
N THR A 527 49.20 9.29 11.07
CA THR A 527 49.97 8.67 9.99
C THR A 527 50.15 9.63 8.82
N VAL A 528 49.08 10.28 8.33
CA VAL A 528 49.16 11.30 7.27
C VAL A 528 50.10 12.45 7.67
N VAL A 529 49.92 13.01 8.87
CA VAL A 529 50.77 14.11 9.37
C VAL A 529 52.24 13.70 9.39
N ARG A 530 52.56 12.50 9.89
CA ARG A 530 53.93 11.96 9.95
C ARG A 530 54.54 11.79 8.56
N GLU A 531 53.80 11.23 7.61
CA GLU A 531 54.33 10.94 6.27
C GLU A 531 54.54 12.21 5.45
N VAL A 532 53.57 13.11 5.44
CA VAL A 532 53.65 14.36 4.68
C VAL A 532 54.69 15.30 5.29
N SER A 533 54.77 15.43 6.62
CA SER A 533 55.82 16.24 7.27
C SER A 533 57.23 15.71 7.00
N TRP A 534 57.46 14.38 7.06
CA TRP A 534 58.76 13.78 6.75
C TRP A 534 59.25 14.06 5.32
N LEU A 535 58.34 14.18 4.35
CA LEU A 535 58.66 14.49 2.97
C LEU A 535 59.12 15.94 2.76
N VAL A 536 58.68 16.88 3.60
CA VAL A 536 58.97 18.33 3.47
C VAL A 536 59.86 18.90 4.57
N GLN A 537 60.25 18.11 5.57
CA GLN A 537 60.96 18.58 6.79
C GLN A 537 62.27 19.35 6.54
N HIS A 538 62.90 19.17 5.37
CA HIS A 538 64.15 19.84 5.00
C HIS A 538 63.95 21.06 4.08
N LEU A 539 62.71 21.37 3.69
CA LEU A 539 62.36 22.51 2.83
C LEU A 539 61.87 23.73 3.62
N LEU A 540 61.57 23.55 4.91
CA LEU A 540 61.04 24.58 5.81
C LEU A 540 62.04 24.87 6.92
N THR A 541 62.10 26.13 7.39
CA THR A 541 62.81 26.46 8.63
C THR A 541 62.11 25.81 9.83
N ALA A 542 62.81 25.64 10.96
CA ALA A 542 62.25 24.97 12.14
C ALA A 542 60.90 25.57 12.63
N LEU A 543 60.76 26.89 12.59
CA LEU A 543 59.52 27.59 12.97
C LEU A 543 58.38 27.36 11.95
N GLN A 544 58.70 27.43 10.64
CA GLN A 544 57.73 27.13 9.58
C GLN A 544 57.31 25.65 9.63
N PHE A 545 58.23 24.74 9.93
CA PHE A 545 57.96 23.31 10.04
C PHE A 545 57.02 22.98 11.21
N GLU A 546 57.24 23.56 12.39
CA GLU A 546 56.35 23.40 13.55
C GLU A 546 54.95 23.98 13.29
N ALA A 547 54.87 25.17 12.69
CA ALA A 547 53.61 25.79 12.28
C ALA A 547 52.88 24.94 11.22
N PHE A 548 53.60 24.45 10.20
CA PHE A 548 53.05 23.57 9.16
C PHE A 548 52.53 22.26 9.75
N CYS A 549 53.28 21.59 10.64
CA CYS A 549 52.84 20.35 11.27
C CYS A 549 51.56 20.55 12.10
N THR A 550 51.47 21.68 12.82
CA THR A 550 50.27 22.03 13.61
C THR A 550 49.06 22.29 12.71
N GLY A 551 49.25 23.07 11.63
CA GLY A 551 48.20 23.33 10.64
C GLY A 551 47.78 22.07 9.89
N LEU A 552 48.73 21.20 9.55
CA LEU A 552 48.52 19.92 8.87
C LEU A 552 47.72 18.96 9.74
N GLU A 553 48.02 18.87 11.03
CA GLU A 553 47.21 18.06 11.95
C GLU A 553 45.78 18.60 12.06
N ALA A 554 45.59 19.93 12.14
CA ALA A 554 44.27 20.53 12.15
C ALA A 554 43.48 20.27 10.85
N ALA A 555 44.11 20.44 9.68
CA ALA A 555 43.51 20.18 8.38
C ALA A 555 43.16 18.69 8.19
N CYS A 556 44.03 17.77 8.58
CA CYS A 556 43.77 16.33 8.48
C CYS A 556 42.68 15.86 9.46
N ARG A 557 42.59 16.45 10.67
CA ARG A 557 41.45 16.20 11.58
C ARG A 557 40.13 16.68 10.97
N LEU A 558 40.09 17.90 10.43
CA LEU A 558 38.89 18.42 9.76
C LEU A 558 38.49 17.53 8.57
N ALA A 559 39.45 17.12 7.73
CA ALA A 559 39.22 16.22 6.61
C ALA A 559 38.61 14.89 7.06
N CYS A 560 39.12 14.32 8.16
CA CYS A 560 38.60 13.09 8.75
C CYS A 560 37.19 13.26 9.34
N GLU A 561 36.92 14.36 10.04
CA GLU A 561 35.59 14.69 10.59
C GLU A 561 34.54 14.94 9.50
N GLN A 562 34.94 15.58 8.39
CA GLN A 562 34.09 15.78 7.23
C GLN A 562 33.88 14.46 6.47
N TRP A 563 34.92 13.64 6.27
CA TRP A 563 34.79 12.35 5.59
C TRP A 563 33.92 11.35 6.36
N MET A 564 33.89 11.38 7.70
CA MET A 564 32.95 10.56 8.48
C MET A 564 31.47 10.87 8.19
N ARG A 565 31.15 12.06 7.67
CA ARG A 565 29.79 12.39 7.19
C ARG A 565 29.52 11.79 5.81
N ILE A 566 30.54 11.77 4.95
CA ILE A 566 30.48 11.11 3.65
C ILE A 566 30.36 9.58 3.80
N GLN A 567 31.01 8.96 4.80
CA GLN A 567 30.89 7.52 5.06
C GLN A 567 29.45 7.05 5.28
N VAL A 568 28.62 7.87 5.95
CA VAL A 568 27.21 7.58 6.23
C VAL A 568 26.23 8.05 5.14
N ALA A 569 26.71 8.60 4.03
CA ALA A 569 25.87 8.95 2.88
C ALA A 569 25.23 7.69 2.27
N ASN A 570 24.03 7.79 1.69
CA ASN A 570 23.43 6.69 0.96
C ASN A 570 24.17 6.47 -0.37
N MET A 571 24.42 7.55 -1.13
CA MET A 571 25.37 7.54 -2.23
C MET A 571 26.77 7.18 -1.73
N LYS A 572 27.45 6.25 -2.39
CA LYS A 572 28.80 5.84 -2.04
C LYS A 572 29.79 6.74 -2.75
N ILE A 573 30.44 7.65 -2.02
CA ILE A 573 31.40 8.59 -2.59
C ILE A 573 32.83 8.06 -2.43
N GLU A 574 33.60 8.08 -3.50
CA GLU A 574 35.02 7.69 -3.51
C GLU A 574 35.89 8.56 -4.42
N PRO A 575 37.18 8.80 -4.05
CA PRO A 575 38.10 9.57 -4.86
C PRO A 575 38.68 8.78 -6.05
N TYR A 576 38.68 9.40 -7.22
CA TYR A 576 39.26 8.90 -8.46
C TYR A 576 40.52 9.67 -8.86
N PHE A 577 41.63 8.95 -9.08
CA PHE A 577 42.93 9.52 -9.49
C PHE A 577 43.38 9.10 -10.90
N GLY A 578 42.57 8.30 -11.62
CA GLY A 578 42.95 7.64 -12.87
C GLY A 578 44.24 6.79 -12.78
N PRO A 579 44.80 6.35 -13.92
CA PRO A 579 44.15 6.24 -15.23
C PRO A 579 43.13 5.07 -15.28
N PRO A 580 42.24 5.02 -16.30
CA PRO A 580 42.12 5.95 -17.43
C PRO A 580 41.71 7.36 -17.00
N TYR A 581 42.14 8.38 -17.76
CA TYR A 581 41.78 9.78 -17.46
C TYR A 581 40.53 10.21 -18.24
N ASP A 582 40.25 9.53 -19.35
CA ASP A 582 39.16 9.76 -20.30
C ASP A 582 37.75 9.58 -19.70
N ASP A 583 37.64 9.06 -18.48
CA ASP A 583 36.36 8.81 -17.79
C ASP A 583 35.70 10.11 -17.25
N PHE A 584 36.47 11.19 -17.05
CA PHE A 584 36.01 12.42 -16.40
C PHE A 584 36.68 13.69 -16.91
N ASP A 585 35.98 14.81 -16.81
CA ASP A 585 36.53 16.13 -17.09
C ASP A 585 37.52 16.56 -15.99
N TRP A 586 38.73 16.95 -16.40
CA TRP A 586 39.77 17.43 -15.49
C TRP A 586 39.98 18.94 -15.66
N GLN A 587 40.04 19.65 -14.54
CA GLN A 587 40.27 21.09 -14.49
C GLN A 587 41.74 21.40 -14.15
N VAL A 588 42.31 22.37 -14.85
CA VAL A 588 43.63 22.94 -14.55
C VAL A 588 43.65 23.53 -13.13
N LEU A 589 44.64 23.17 -12.30
CA LEU A 589 44.87 23.86 -11.02
C LEU A 589 45.38 25.28 -11.28
N ASP A 590 44.54 26.28 -11.04
CA ASP A 590 44.95 27.68 -11.06
C ASP A 590 45.70 28.03 -9.76
N LEU A 591 46.92 28.54 -9.91
CA LEU A 591 47.72 29.13 -8.83
C LEU A 591 48.27 30.47 -9.34
N PRO A 592 48.30 31.54 -8.51
CA PRO A 592 48.89 32.83 -8.89
C PRO A 592 50.31 32.71 -9.47
N GLU A 593 51.09 31.78 -8.93
CA GLU A 593 52.43 31.44 -9.36
C GLU A 593 52.54 30.99 -10.83
N PHE A 594 51.49 30.38 -11.40
CA PHE A 594 51.47 29.98 -12.81
C PHE A 594 51.12 31.14 -13.73
N ALA A 595 50.16 32.00 -13.33
CA ALA A 595 49.89 33.24 -14.04
C ALA A 595 51.13 34.15 -14.10
N GLU A 596 51.79 34.36 -12.96
CA GLU A 596 53.06 35.10 -12.87
C GLU A 596 54.17 34.47 -13.74
N ALA A 597 54.25 33.14 -13.83
CA ALA A 597 55.24 32.47 -14.69
C ALA A 597 55.00 32.76 -16.18
N ILE A 598 53.74 32.69 -16.63
CA ILE A 598 53.34 32.92 -18.03
C ILE A 598 53.56 34.39 -18.43
N GLU A 599 53.26 35.34 -17.54
CA GLU A 599 53.55 36.77 -17.78
C GLU A 599 55.06 37.03 -17.92
N ASN A 600 55.88 36.41 -17.07
CA ASN A 600 57.34 36.54 -17.13
C ASN A 600 57.93 35.89 -18.40
N GLU A 601 57.41 34.74 -18.86
CA GLU A 601 57.83 34.11 -20.12
C GLU A 601 57.49 34.98 -21.33
N LYS A 602 56.28 35.55 -21.37
CA LYS A 602 55.86 36.53 -22.40
C LYS A 602 56.75 37.78 -22.39
N ALA A 603 57.13 38.29 -21.23
CA ALA A 603 58.03 39.44 -21.10
C ALA A 603 59.46 39.13 -21.63
N VAL A 604 59.99 37.94 -21.36
CA VAL A 604 61.30 37.52 -21.88
C VAL A 604 61.29 37.36 -23.40
N LEU A 605 60.17 36.89 -23.98
CA LEU A 605 60.01 36.79 -25.44
C LEU A 605 59.88 38.17 -26.13
N THR A 606 59.46 39.21 -25.42
CA THR A 606 59.46 40.60 -25.97
C THR A 606 60.82 41.29 -25.96
N ASP A 607 61.80 40.80 -25.18
CA ASP A 607 63.15 41.39 -25.09
C ASP A 607 64.17 40.78 -26.10
N GLU A 608 63.89 39.62 -26.70
CA GLU A 608 64.70 39.11 -27.83
C GLU A 608 64.24 39.72 -29.18
N GLU A 609 64.53 41.01 -29.39
CA GLU A 609 64.42 41.65 -30.70
C GLU A 609 65.26 40.92 -31.77
N ILE A 610 64.59 40.16 -32.65
CA ILE A 610 65.13 39.83 -33.97
C ILE A 610 64.70 40.95 -34.93
N PRO A 611 65.63 41.79 -35.45
CA PRO A 611 65.26 42.91 -36.31
C PRO A 611 64.87 42.44 -37.71
N THR A 612 63.58 42.17 -37.93
CA THR A 612 63.00 42.01 -39.27
C THR A 612 62.35 43.31 -39.74
N SER A 613 63.22 44.26 -40.11
CA SER A 613 62.87 45.31 -41.06
C SER A 613 62.40 44.66 -42.38
N ILE A 614 61.10 44.70 -42.65
CA ILE A 614 60.39 44.85 -43.95
C ILE A 614 58.88 44.76 -43.64
N ASP A 615 58.22 45.92 -43.54
CA ASP A 615 56.89 46.24 -44.12
C ASP A 615 56.19 47.50 -43.56
N GLU A 616 56.87 48.34 -42.76
CA GLU A 616 56.49 49.75 -42.55
C GLU A 616 56.70 50.63 -43.80
N ARG A 617 56.20 50.19 -44.96
CA ARG A 617 56.28 50.91 -46.23
C ARG A 617 55.01 50.83 -47.09
N LEU A 618 53.87 50.44 -46.50
CA LEU A 618 52.57 50.45 -47.20
C LEU A 618 51.48 51.35 -46.58
N GLU A 619 51.60 51.80 -45.32
CA GLU A 619 50.55 52.64 -44.68
C GLU A 619 50.91 54.13 -44.53
N SER A 620 52.13 54.54 -44.84
CA SER A 620 52.56 55.96 -44.79
C SER A 620 52.23 56.74 -46.08
N ALA A 621 51.08 56.47 -46.71
CA ALA A 621 50.71 57.03 -48.01
C ALA A 621 49.26 57.56 -48.13
N LEU A 622 48.48 57.55 -47.04
CA LEU A 622 47.06 57.98 -47.04
C LEU A 622 46.67 59.00 -45.95
N ALA A 623 47.64 59.61 -45.26
CA ALA A 623 47.40 60.53 -44.14
C ALA A 623 47.93 61.97 -44.35
N GLU A 624 48.00 62.46 -45.59
CA GLU A 624 48.31 63.88 -45.90
C GLU A 624 47.17 64.58 -46.67
N ALA A 625 46.03 64.82 -46.03
CA ALA A 625 45.02 65.77 -46.54
C ALA A 625 43.97 66.23 -45.48
N SER A 626 44.35 67.02 -44.47
CA SER A 626 43.56 68.21 -44.09
C SER A 626 44.30 69.10 -43.09
N ASN A 627 44.26 70.40 -43.33
CA ASN A 627 45.05 71.43 -42.65
C ASN A 627 44.31 72.06 -41.45
N VAL A 628 45.11 72.45 -40.44
CA VAL A 628 45.04 73.75 -39.72
C VAL A 628 44.05 73.91 -38.52
N PRO A 629 44.46 74.62 -37.44
CA PRO A 629 44.16 74.17 -36.05
C PRO A 629 43.78 75.29 -35.03
N ILE A 630 44.04 75.02 -33.72
CA ILE A 630 44.31 75.91 -32.54
C ILE A 630 43.09 76.48 -31.72
N PRO A 631 43.24 76.93 -30.44
CA PRO A 631 42.91 76.14 -29.21
C PRO A 631 42.20 77.02 -28.10
N PRO A 632 42.49 76.99 -26.75
CA PRO A 632 42.97 75.96 -25.79
C PRO A 632 42.18 75.90 -24.44
N SER A 633 42.64 75.06 -23.50
CA SER A 633 42.53 75.23 -22.01
C SER A 633 41.14 75.01 -21.35
N ILE A 634 40.98 74.51 -20.11
CA ILE A 634 41.90 74.25 -18.99
C ILE A 634 41.38 73.05 -18.15
N ARG A 635 42.30 72.14 -17.77
CA ARG A 635 42.56 71.55 -16.44
C ARG A 635 41.45 71.28 -15.38
N THR A 636 41.77 70.26 -14.55
CA THR A 636 41.55 70.10 -13.08
C THR A 636 40.34 69.34 -12.48
N VAL A 637 40.66 68.14 -11.95
CA VAL A 637 40.25 67.42 -10.71
C VAL A 637 38.77 67.19 -10.29
N SER A 638 38.51 65.88 -10.08
CA SER A 638 37.98 65.21 -8.87
C SER A 638 36.59 65.53 -8.28
N ALA A 639 35.76 64.48 -8.36
CA ALA A 639 35.17 63.75 -7.22
C ALA A 639 33.85 64.21 -6.55
N ALA A 640 33.22 63.20 -5.94
CA ALA A 640 32.10 63.22 -4.98
C ALA A 640 30.67 63.52 -5.51
N GLY A 641 29.93 62.44 -5.81
CA GLY A 641 29.05 61.88 -4.77
C GLY A 641 27.52 61.99 -4.92
N THR A 642 26.85 60.91 -4.50
CA THR A 642 25.46 60.86 -3.96
C THR A 642 24.28 60.80 -4.96
N LEU A 643 23.77 59.57 -5.20
CA LEU A 643 22.43 59.03 -4.83
C LEU A 643 21.19 59.98 -4.74
N PRO A 644 19.93 59.47 -4.75
CA PRO A 644 19.39 58.20 -5.31
C PRO A 644 17.97 58.30 -5.96
N GLY A 645 17.51 57.19 -6.56
CA GLY A 645 16.06 56.85 -6.70
C GLY A 645 15.27 57.52 -7.84
N ASP A 646 14.06 57.09 -8.20
CA ASP A 646 13.24 55.93 -7.78
C ASP A 646 12.01 55.80 -8.72
N LYS A 647 11.48 54.58 -8.98
CA LYS A 647 10.12 54.29 -9.56
C LYS A 647 9.81 54.78 -11.01
N LEU A 648 8.80 54.32 -11.78
CA LEU A 648 7.97 53.08 -11.84
C LEU A 648 7.24 53.02 -13.22
N GLU A 649 6.82 51.81 -13.62
CA GLU A 649 5.58 51.48 -14.39
C GLU A 649 5.30 51.87 -15.87
N ASN A 650 5.03 50.81 -16.66
CA ASN A 650 3.90 50.57 -17.58
C ASN A 650 3.62 51.47 -18.81
N GLY A 651 3.37 50.83 -19.98
CA GLY A 651 2.82 51.55 -21.14
C GLY A 651 2.69 50.82 -22.50
N ASN A 652 2.27 49.56 -22.51
CA ASN A 652 1.87 48.70 -23.65
C ASN A 652 1.58 49.30 -25.07
N SER A 653 1.99 48.56 -26.12
CA SER A 653 1.24 48.19 -27.37
C SER A 653 1.76 48.56 -28.77
N GLY A 654 1.82 47.53 -29.65
CA GLY A 654 1.86 47.58 -31.13
C GLY A 654 3.25 47.79 -31.78
N GLY A 655 3.69 47.02 -32.78
CA GLY A 655 3.15 45.82 -33.44
C GLY A 655 3.94 45.54 -34.75
N ASP A 656 4.13 44.26 -35.10
CA ASP A 656 4.75 43.70 -36.33
C ASP A 656 6.19 44.22 -36.69
N ASP A 657 7.21 43.40 -36.98
CA ASP A 657 7.17 42.14 -37.72
C ASP A 657 8.53 41.38 -37.64
N ASN A 658 8.45 40.05 -37.59
CA ASN A 658 9.41 39.06 -38.11
C ASN A 658 10.94 39.19 -37.80
N ARG A 659 11.41 38.53 -36.71
CA ARG A 659 12.68 37.78 -36.72
C ARG A 659 12.69 36.66 -35.66
N SER A 660 13.17 35.49 -36.08
CA SER A 660 13.28 34.29 -35.26
C SER A 660 14.22 34.49 -34.07
N LEU A 661 13.71 34.34 -32.85
CA LEU A 661 14.55 34.06 -31.68
C LEU A 661 14.84 32.56 -31.64
N HIS A 662 16.09 32.19 -31.92
CA HIS A 662 16.68 31.06 -31.20
C HIS A 662 16.96 31.50 -29.77
N SER A 663 16.67 30.60 -28.83
CA SER A 663 16.96 30.80 -27.42
C SER A 663 18.47 30.92 -27.21
N VAL A 664 18.88 31.84 -26.34
CA VAL A 664 20.28 32.01 -25.92
C VAL A 664 20.61 30.87 -24.94
N HIS A 665 21.08 29.74 -25.48
CA HIS A 665 21.65 28.60 -24.77
C HIS A 665 22.56 27.84 -25.76
N GLU A 666 23.76 28.40 -26.01
CA GLU A 666 24.91 27.78 -26.72
C GLU A 666 26.00 28.86 -26.92
N GLN A 667 26.55 29.39 -25.82
CA GLN A 667 27.77 30.21 -25.82
C GLN A 667 28.32 30.46 -24.39
N ASP A 668 28.48 29.38 -23.63
CA ASP A 668 29.55 29.27 -22.63
C ASP A 668 30.33 28.01 -23.04
N GLU A 669 31.36 28.19 -23.87
CA GLU A 669 32.32 27.12 -24.17
C GLU A 669 33.14 26.85 -22.89
N PHE A 670 33.35 25.58 -22.54
CA PHE A 670 34.02 25.17 -21.30
C PHE A 670 35.51 25.61 -21.30
N GLU A 671 35.81 26.82 -20.82
CA GLU A 671 37.17 27.29 -20.55
C GLU A 671 37.78 26.51 -19.35
N GLY A 672 38.32 25.31 -19.60
CA GLY A 672 39.11 24.60 -18.57
C GLY A 672 39.32 23.10 -18.73
N GLU A 673 38.67 22.43 -19.68
CA GLU A 673 38.82 20.98 -19.91
C GLU A 673 40.23 20.65 -20.42
N VAL A 674 40.94 19.76 -19.72
CA VAL A 674 42.30 19.32 -20.06
C VAL A 674 42.24 17.99 -20.80
N ASP A 675 42.84 17.92 -21.99
CA ASP A 675 43.04 16.67 -22.73
C ASP A 675 43.76 15.65 -21.80
N PRO A 676 43.23 14.42 -21.64
CA PRO A 676 43.88 13.32 -20.91
C PRO A 676 45.38 13.16 -21.21
N ASP A 677 45.79 13.34 -22.47
CA ASP A 677 47.18 13.25 -22.90
C ASP A 677 48.02 14.47 -22.48
N GLU A 678 47.43 15.57 -22.01
CA GLU A 678 48.13 16.74 -21.47
C GLU A 678 48.30 16.72 -19.94
N ILE A 679 47.64 15.80 -19.23
CA ILE A 679 47.78 15.65 -17.78
C ILE A 679 49.21 15.21 -17.42
N LEU A 680 49.89 15.98 -16.56
CA LEU A 680 51.18 15.62 -15.97
C LEU A 680 51.02 15.00 -14.57
N LEU A 681 50.09 15.54 -13.77
CA LEU A 681 49.91 15.16 -12.37
C LEU A 681 48.50 15.49 -11.89
N VAL A 682 47.73 14.49 -11.46
CA VAL A 682 46.52 14.71 -10.64
C VAL A 682 46.93 15.22 -9.26
N VAL A 683 46.48 16.41 -8.89
CA VAL A 683 46.73 17.07 -7.60
C VAL A 683 45.60 16.78 -6.62
N TRP A 684 44.36 16.87 -7.08
CA TRP A 684 43.15 16.51 -6.33
C TRP A 684 42.30 15.55 -7.17
N PRO A 685 41.77 14.45 -6.59
CA PRO A 685 40.95 13.50 -7.33
C PRO A 685 39.62 14.13 -7.74
N SER A 686 39.03 13.61 -8.82
CA SER A 686 37.57 13.73 -8.97
C SER A 686 36.92 12.90 -7.86
N MET A 687 35.86 13.41 -7.24
CA MET A 687 35.08 12.65 -6.27
C MET A 687 33.89 12.06 -7.02
N CYS A 688 33.69 10.75 -6.95
CA CYS A 688 32.73 10.04 -7.77
C CYS A 688 31.73 9.25 -6.92
N CYS A 689 30.54 9.02 -7.44
CA CYS A 689 29.56 8.05 -6.93
C CYS A 689 29.07 7.14 -8.07
N VAL A 690 28.39 6.04 -7.74
CA VAL A 690 27.71 5.22 -8.74
C VAL A 690 26.24 5.62 -8.81
N GLU A 691 25.78 6.02 -10.00
CA GLU A 691 24.36 6.22 -10.30
C GLU A 691 23.96 5.34 -11.49
N ASN A 692 22.87 4.58 -11.34
CA ASN A 692 22.35 3.67 -12.38
C ASN A 692 23.35 2.61 -12.89
N GLY A 693 24.45 2.36 -12.18
CA GLY A 693 25.52 1.44 -12.57
C GLY A 693 26.67 2.10 -13.35
N GLU A 694 26.65 3.41 -13.53
CA GLU A 694 27.74 4.20 -14.13
C GLU A 694 28.42 5.07 -13.05
N LEU A 695 29.74 5.27 -13.17
CA LEU A 695 30.51 6.07 -12.22
C LEU A 695 30.42 7.56 -12.64
N MET A 696 29.75 8.37 -11.83
CA MET A 696 29.48 9.79 -12.07
C MET A 696 30.39 10.66 -11.20
N SER A 697 30.91 11.77 -11.73
CA SER A 697 31.69 12.75 -10.95
C SER A 697 30.78 13.74 -10.21
N ILE A 698 30.92 13.80 -8.89
CA ILE A 698 30.35 14.82 -8.00
C ILE A 698 31.20 16.09 -7.99
N THR A 699 32.52 15.95 -8.12
CA THR A 699 33.43 17.11 -8.29
C THR A 699 34.45 16.84 -9.38
N GLN A 700 34.74 17.86 -10.18
CA GLN A 700 35.87 17.84 -11.12
C GLN A 700 37.20 17.60 -10.37
N GLY A 701 38.11 16.86 -10.99
CA GLY A 701 39.45 16.63 -10.47
C GLY A 701 40.39 17.77 -10.88
N LEU A 702 41.42 18.04 -10.06
CA LEU A 702 42.39 19.12 -10.31
C LEU A 702 43.73 18.54 -10.77
N VAL A 703 44.24 19.04 -11.90
CA VAL A 703 45.47 18.57 -12.54
C VAL A 703 46.50 19.67 -12.77
N ILE A 704 47.76 19.28 -12.89
CA ILE A 704 48.79 20.07 -13.56
C ILE A 704 48.92 19.58 -14.99
N SER A 705 48.82 20.49 -15.96
CA SER A 705 49.07 20.17 -17.37
C SER A 705 50.57 20.18 -17.70
N LYS A 706 50.94 19.50 -18.78
CA LYS A 706 52.30 19.52 -19.35
C LYS A 706 52.72 20.94 -19.78
N GLU A 707 51.77 21.81 -20.11
CA GLU A 707 52.02 23.22 -20.42
C GLU A 707 52.38 24.02 -19.15
N GLN A 708 51.58 23.96 -18.08
CA GLN A 708 51.88 24.66 -16.83
C GLN A 708 53.25 24.28 -16.23
N ALA A 709 53.65 23.02 -16.40
CA ALA A 709 54.93 22.52 -15.91
C ALA A 709 56.13 22.91 -16.80
N ARG A 710 55.90 23.45 -18.00
CA ARG A 710 56.94 23.71 -19.01
C ARG A 710 58.02 24.71 -18.55
N PRO A 711 57.72 25.87 -17.94
CA PRO A 711 58.76 26.79 -17.50
C PRO A 711 59.66 26.16 -16.42
N ALA A 712 59.08 25.44 -15.46
CA ALA A 712 59.81 24.70 -14.45
C ALA A 712 60.65 23.54 -15.02
N LEU A 713 60.17 22.89 -16.09
CA LEU A 713 60.92 21.86 -16.80
C LEU A 713 62.13 22.44 -17.52
N ASP A 714 62.01 23.61 -18.15
CA ASP A 714 63.13 24.27 -18.82
C ASP A 714 64.16 24.86 -17.83
N GLU A 715 63.74 25.33 -16.65
CA GLU A 715 64.65 25.63 -15.52
C GLU A 715 65.44 24.40 -15.03
N SER A 716 64.79 23.23 -15.01
CA SER A 716 65.43 21.99 -14.53
C SER A 716 66.46 21.40 -15.52
N ARG A 717 66.48 21.89 -16.76
CA ARG A 717 67.41 21.43 -17.80
C ARG A 717 68.75 22.17 -17.70
N PRO A 718 69.90 21.47 -17.81
CA PRO A 718 71.19 22.14 -17.85
C PRO A 718 71.24 23.11 -19.05
N PRO A 719 71.81 24.32 -18.89
CA PRO A 719 71.76 25.35 -19.91
C PRO A 719 72.42 24.84 -21.20
N ARG A 720 71.64 24.82 -22.29
CA ARG A 720 72.17 24.50 -23.63
C ARG A 720 73.33 25.47 -23.90
N PRO A 721 74.54 24.99 -24.25
CA PRO A 721 75.66 25.89 -24.53
C PRO A 721 75.27 26.79 -25.71
N LYS A 722 75.12 28.10 -25.47
CA LYS A 722 74.86 29.08 -26.52
C LYS A 722 75.91 28.89 -27.61
N LEU A 723 75.45 28.51 -28.81
CA LEU A 723 76.33 28.23 -29.93
C LEU A 723 76.91 29.57 -30.42
N ILE A 724 78.05 29.96 -29.87
CA ILE A 724 78.75 31.20 -30.25
C ILE A 724 79.16 31.06 -31.72
N ALA A 725 78.37 31.66 -32.60
CA ALA A 725 78.67 31.78 -34.02
C ALA A 725 79.93 32.64 -34.20
N ARG A 726 81.10 31.99 -34.28
CA ARG A 726 82.35 32.66 -34.63
C ARG A 726 82.37 32.95 -36.14
N PRO A 727 82.52 34.20 -36.59
CA PRO A 727 82.55 34.52 -38.01
C PRO A 727 83.87 34.08 -38.66
N GLY A 728 83.77 33.32 -39.75
CA GLY A 728 84.70 33.36 -40.89
C GLY A 728 86.17 32.97 -40.69
N SER A 729 86.55 31.78 -41.16
CA SER A 729 87.79 31.64 -41.93
C SER A 729 87.72 30.47 -42.93
N ARG A 730 88.35 30.63 -44.09
CA ARG A 730 88.38 29.65 -45.20
C ARG A 730 89.77 29.00 -45.30
N ARG A 731 89.80 27.76 -45.84
CA ARG A 731 90.97 26.99 -46.38
C ARG A 731 91.96 26.41 -45.33
N ALA A 732 92.09 25.09 -45.15
CA ALA A 732 92.46 23.98 -46.05
C ALA A 732 93.98 23.64 -46.10
N ARG A 733 94.29 22.35 -45.82
CA ARG A 733 95.60 21.64 -45.95
C ARG A 733 96.65 22.04 -44.88
N THR A 734 97.55 21.18 -44.39
CA THR A 734 98.16 19.94 -44.94
C THR A 734 98.40 18.81 -43.91
N MET A 735 98.52 17.59 -44.44
CA MET A 735 99.09 16.35 -43.87
C MET A 735 100.23 16.49 -42.83
N SER A 736 100.25 15.60 -41.83
CA SER A 736 101.43 14.79 -41.42
C SER A 736 101.07 13.69 -40.41
N MET A 737 101.25 12.42 -40.81
CA MET A 737 101.41 11.27 -39.89
C MET A 737 102.90 11.18 -39.48
N PRO A 738 103.22 10.50 -38.36
CA PRO A 738 103.74 9.14 -38.52
C PRO A 738 103.17 8.12 -37.52
N ALA A 739 103.24 6.84 -37.90
CA ALA A 739 102.75 5.70 -37.13
C ALA A 739 103.85 5.01 -36.29
N GLY A 740 103.47 4.30 -35.22
CA GLY A 740 104.39 3.42 -34.48
C GLY A 740 103.89 2.88 -33.13
N GLN A 741 103.16 1.75 -33.16
CA GLN A 741 103.23 0.55 -32.27
C GLN A 741 103.66 0.69 -30.78
N SER A 742 103.10 -0.03 -29.77
CA SER A 742 102.08 -1.09 -29.71
C SER A 742 101.78 -1.52 -28.24
N ARG A 743 100.69 -2.30 -28.02
CA ARG A 743 100.26 -3.03 -26.77
C ARG A 743 99.66 -2.14 -25.66
N ALA A 744 98.61 -2.53 -24.90
CA ALA A 744 97.75 -3.73 -24.85
C ALA A 744 96.32 -3.32 -24.38
N GLY A 745 95.26 -4.13 -24.50
CA GLY A 745 95.12 -5.42 -25.16
C GLY A 745 93.71 -6.04 -25.06
N SER A 746 93.44 -6.96 -25.99
CA SER A 746 92.51 -8.12 -25.94
C SER A 746 90.98 -7.91 -25.77
N PRO A 747 90.14 -8.84 -26.32
CA PRO A 747 88.91 -8.41 -27.00
C PRO A 747 87.61 -9.15 -26.61
N GLN A 748 86.49 -8.62 -27.10
CA GLN A 748 85.21 -9.33 -27.27
C GLN A 748 85.19 -10.23 -28.54
N ARG A 749 84.05 -10.92 -28.74
CA ARG A 749 83.62 -11.79 -29.87
C ARG A 749 84.15 -13.26 -29.80
N ALA A 750 83.36 -14.29 -30.14
CA ALA A 750 81.98 -14.33 -30.69
C ALA A 750 81.26 -15.69 -30.56
N MET A 751 79.92 -15.63 -30.66
CA MET A 751 79.04 -16.48 -31.51
C MET A 751 78.64 -17.93 -31.16
N THR A 752 77.51 -18.31 -31.78
CA THR A 752 76.86 -19.63 -31.95
C THR A 752 76.11 -20.19 -30.72
N GLY A 753 74.95 -20.84 -30.82
CA GLY A 753 74.06 -21.06 -31.98
C GLY A 753 73.84 -22.54 -32.35
N LYS A 754 72.76 -23.14 -31.81
CA LYS A 754 72.03 -24.39 -32.17
C LYS A 754 71.01 -24.63 -31.04
N VAL A 755 69.70 -24.88 -31.21
CA VAL A 755 68.85 -25.55 -32.23
C VAL A 755 68.85 -27.09 -32.16
N SER A 756 67.77 -27.62 -31.57
CA SER A 756 67.01 -28.85 -31.93
C SER A 756 65.61 -28.65 -31.30
N ASN A 757 64.49 -28.69 -32.05
CA ASN A 757 63.79 -29.87 -32.61
C ASN A 757 63.39 -30.89 -31.51
N HIS A 758 62.16 -31.42 -31.42
CA HIS A 758 61.13 -31.58 -32.46
C HIS A 758 59.66 -31.61 -31.94
N PHE A 759 58.71 -31.98 -32.81
CA PHE A 759 57.25 -31.78 -32.80
C PHE A 759 56.43 -33.04 -32.42
N MET A 760 55.08 -32.93 -32.33
CA MET A 760 54.05 -34.00 -32.15
C MET A 760 54.07 -34.76 -30.80
N MET A 761 52.96 -35.24 -30.21
CA MET A 761 51.51 -35.37 -30.53
C MET A 761 50.72 -35.15 -29.19
N MET A 762 49.38 -35.20 -29.02
CA MET A 762 48.21 -35.65 -29.80
C MET A 762 46.93 -34.89 -29.32
N ALA A 763 45.72 -35.31 -29.71
CA ALA A 763 44.43 -34.89 -29.14
C ALA A 763 43.38 -36.03 -29.24
N ARG A 764 42.20 -35.87 -28.56
CA ARG A 764 41.03 -36.79 -28.45
C ARG A 764 41.20 -38.00 -27.51
N GLU A 765 40.18 -38.56 -26.87
CA GLU A 765 38.75 -38.24 -26.62
C GLU A 765 38.24 -39.19 -25.50
N LEU A 766 37.17 -38.84 -24.76
CA LEU A 766 35.94 -39.65 -24.55
C LEU A 766 35.21 -39.39 -23.21
N ASP A 767 33.89 -39.14 -23.33
CA ASP A 767 32.87 -39.29 -22.27
C ASP A 767 32.52 -40.77 -22.01
N ALA A 768 31.99 -41.09 -20.81
CA ALA A 768 30.57 -41.45 -20.61
C ALA A 768 30.26 -42.34 -19.37
N ALA A 769 29.14 -42.03 -18.70
CA ALA A 769 28.28 -42.89 -17.84
C ALA A 769 28.85 -43.40 -16.48
N ALA A 770 28.07 -43.66 -15.41
CA ALA A 770 26.61 -43.60 -15.13
C ALA A 770 26.41 -43.30 -13.61
N ALA A 771 25.37 -42.56 -13.15
CA ALA A 771 24.01 -42.99 -12.72
C ALA A 771 23.88 -43.57 -11.27
N GLU A 772 22.71 -43.31 -10.64
CA GLU A 772 22.29 -43.59 -9.24
C GLU A 772 22.99 -42.72 -8.15
N GLU A 773 22.33 -42.23 -7.08
CA GLU A 773 21.07 -42.62 -6.42
C GLU A 773 19.92 -41.57 -6.44
N VAL A 774 18.71 -42.04 -6.06
CA VAL A 774 17.48 -41.26 -5.86
C VAL A 774 16.92 -41.51 -4.44
N GLY A 775 16.43 -40.46 -3.78
CA GLY A 775 15.65 -40.53 -2.53
C GLY A 775 16.25 -39.65 -1.42
N SER A 776 15.48 -39.00 -0.54
CA SER A 776 14.02 -38.93 -0.40
C SER A 776 13.65 -37.75 0.50
N SER A 777 12.70 -36.90 0.09
CA SER A 777 11.63 -36.43 0.99
C SER A 777 10.51 -35.77 0.19
N ALA A 778 9.27 -36.01 0.57
CA ALA A 778 8.07 -35.45 -0.06
C ALA A 778 7.19 -34.77 0.99
N ALA A 779 6.40 -33.80 0.51
CA ALA A 779 5.11 -33.36 1.05
C ALA A 779 4.97 -33.06 2.56
N SER A 780 4.56 -31.82 2.85
CA SER A 780 3.27 -31.66 3.52
C SER A 780 2.53 -30.46 2.93
N ALA A 781 1.28 -30.68 2.54
CA ALA A 781 0.32 -29.61 2.31
C ALA A 781 -0.77 -29.75 3.40
N THR A 782 -1.04 -28.64 4.07
CA THR A 782 -2.22 -28.35 4.89
C THR A 782 -2.39 -26.85 4.87
#